data_AF-A0A9P7UA31-F1
#
_entry.id   AF-A0A9P7UA31-F1
#
_cell.length_a   1.000
_cell.length_b   1.000
_cell.length_c   1.000
_cell.angle_alpha   90.00
_cell.angle_beta   90.00
_cell.angle_gamma   90.00
#
_symmetry.space_group_name_H-M   'P 1'
#
loop_
_entity.id
_entity.type
_entity.pdbx_description
1 polymer ?
#
loop_
_entity_poly.entity_id
_entity_poly.type
_entity_poly.pdbx_seq_one_letter_code
_entity_poly.pdbx_strand_id
1 'polypeptide(L)'
;MPPSRPTVRCCRAVQQQLQASPDNVWITDGLLASAFERYCHVSRLTRRKSSSVPGPLENRRRLGKRRMAEMHMDGHSTLPPWAIEFPVDLSQWKWQPPTLRTSKDQRDDLQSQQSQSLLSRVYRWSVSEQQMKEEEVDRNGIEDAPASTFDDRLSQARAAVAASTRNAIDSGYYDFVEALQKELKLGALDPRTVDLAVSKFPESLSGTSADGETVSTAIELFLSAVVNGIASSKVLGPSEFDASFWNLVLNRTSQLRANDATILLFQATLDAVPRPYLNDVHEGIIAAVQTLAVSQSTGRRRAADIGVALRELSPDNHGALLEGIETAVYQGSAVFEEEARQKLHFLWLQVLAHMPRVDSVYLFDACVRSKYFDRELPWHDDRDLSQLVLQQWTSRGYLGDHEAVAAFWDRESSRHASSSLAALVAGICEIEHDKPNHLRREHIWLIKNLMKLLSRFGRQDQLIASMQRFAETRDSIPVMPFMRVASASHDYKTALRLRSILLSHEKKLESQIESRWHWTAWVPYIKSMIRDESVKSRDIWWAVHCGDGKMKRYAAKRHELSIRRKALMENMTVWFASATNRSERSTFRDMSRCISWLRNNKVPLSNRSMTAIAKVATRELKRGEFGRTQRLLWLLDVIGQSRGPEQRALVARVLQRWRQTNSELESKRCREAEGVPDAQQIREAIGAPERSKW
;
A
#
# COMPACT_ATOMS: atom_id res chain seq x y z
N MET A 1 7.52 55.95 22.80
CA MET A 1 6.13 55.78 23.30
C MET A 1 5.24 56.80 22.61
N PRO A 2 4.24 56.35 21.83
CA PRO A 2 2.82 56.60 22.10
C PRO A 2 1.96 55.31 21.89
N PRO A 3 0.65 55.32 22.19
CA PRO A 3 0.00 54.25 22.94
C PRO A 3 -0.49 53.04 22.11
N SER A 4 -0.51 51.90 22.81
CA SER A 4 -1.05 50.61 22.39
C SER A 4 -2.54 50.70 22.08
N ARG A 5 -2.91 50.29 20.86
CA ARG A 5 -4.31 50.07 20.48
C ARG A 5 -4.79 48.75 21.10
N PRO A 6 -5.97 48.71 21.73
CA PRO A 6 -6.54 47.47 22.22
C PRO A 6 -6.93 46.59 21.01
N THR A 7 -6.34 45.40 20.94
CA THR A 7 -6.81 44.36 20.03
C THR A 7 -8.20 43.95 20.49
N VAL A 8 -9.15 43.91 19.55
CA VAL A 8 -10.54 43.52 19.77
C VAL A 8 -10.58 42.07 20.28
N ARG A 9 -10.52 41.90 21.59
CA ARG A 9 -10.65 40.63 22.33
C ARG A 9 -12.05 40.41 22.89
N CYS A 10 -13.06 41.14 22.44
CA CYS A 10 -14.42 41.01 22.99
C CYS A 10 -15.31 39.97 22.28
N CYS A 11 -14.89 39.37 21.16
CA CYS A 11 -15.72 38.37 20.46
C CYS A 11 -15.54 36.92 20.95
N ARG A 12 -14.56 36.63 21.82
CA ARG A 12 -14.35 35.26 22.36
C ARG A 12 -14.74 35.06 23.82
N ALA A 13 -14.96 36.12 24.59
CA ALA A 13 -15.42 36.00 25.98
C ALA A 13 -16.95 35.92 26.11
N VAL A 14 -17.72 36.47 25.15
CA VAL A 14 -19.20 36.48 25.22
C VAL A 14 -19.83 35.21 24.66
N GLN A 15 -19.10 34.38 23.92
CA GLN A 15 -19.62 33.10 23.40
C GLN A 15 -19.56 31.92 24.40
N GLN A 16 -18.99 32.12 25.59
CA GLN A 16 -18.87 31.03 26.59
C GLN A 16 -19.90 31.12 27.74
N GLN A 17 -20.76 32.14 27.78
CA GLN A 17 -21.81 32.26 28.80
C GLN A 17 -23.16 32.75 28.23
N LEU A 18 -23.67 32.04 27.22
CA LEU A 18 -25.11 32.06 26.92
C LEU A 18 -25.63 30.63 27.01
N GLN A 19 -25.86 30.17 28.24
CA GLN A 19 -26.94 29.22 28.45
C GLN A 19 -28.23 29.92 28.02
N ALA A 20 -28.90 29.38 27.01
CA ALA A 20 -30.22 29.85 26.62
C ALA A 20 -31.19 29.56 27.76
N SER A 21 -31.49 30.58 28.58
CA SER A 21 -32.71 30.60 29.38
C SER A 21 -33.91 30.61 28.43
N PRO A 22 -35.00 29.86 28.70
CA PRO A 22 -36.14 29.71 27.78
C PRO A 22 -37.08 30.91 27.74
N ASP A 23 -36.65 32.09 28.21
CA ASP A 23 -37.45 33.31 28.15
C ASP A 23 -37.16 34.07 26.85
N ASN A 24 -38.15 34.08 25.96
CA ASN A 24 -38.12 34.81 24.72
C ASN A 24 -38.04 36.32 25.01
N VAL A 25 -36.86 36.92 24.84
CA VAL A 25 -36.73 38.39 24.82
C VAL A 25 -37.16 38.89 23.45
N TRP A 26 -38.30 39.58 23.40
CA TRP A 26 -38.81 40.20 22.17
C TRP A 26 -37.99 41.46 21.88
N ILE A 27 -37.09 41.39 20.91
CA ILE A 27 -36.37 42.56 20.40
C ILE A 27 -37.28 43.25 19.39
N THR A 28 -37.65 44.50 19.66
CA THR A 28 -38.46 45.29 18.72
C THR A 28 -37.62 45.71 17.51
N ASP A 29 -38.23 45.77 16.34
CA ASP A 29 -37.55 46.14 15.08
C ASP A 29 -36.87 47.52 15.16
N GLY A 30 -37.41 48.45 15.97
CA GLY A 30 -36.79 49.75 16.21
C GLY A 30 -35.45 49.67 16.93
N LEU A 31 -35.29 48.72 17.87
CA LEU A 31 -34.03 48.51 18.57
C LEU A 31 -32.98 47.88 17.65
N LEU A 32 -33.42 46.99 16.77
CA LEU A 32 -32.58 46.35 15.75
C LEU A 32 -32.09 47.37 14.71
N ALA A 33 -32.99 48.23 14.23
CA ALA A 33 -32.65 49.30 13.28
C ALA A 33 -31.65 50.31 13.89
N SER A 34 -31.88 50.74 15.13
CA SER A 34 -30.96 51.64 15.86
C SER A 34 -29.58 51.02 16.08
N ALA A 35 -29.51 49.72 16.36
CA ALA A 35 -28.24 49.01 16.52
C ALA A 35 -27.50 48.86 15.18
N PHE A 36 -28.23 48.61 14.09
CA PHE A 36 -27.67 48.49 12.75
C PHE A 36 -27.17 49.83 12.21
N GLU A 37 -27.89 50.94 12.45
CA GLU A 37 -27.43 52.28 12.09
C GLU A 37 -26.17 52.67 12.85
N ARG A 38 -26.10 52.38 14.16
CA ARG A 38 -24.88 52.59 14.95
C ARG A 38 -23.71 51.77 14.43
N TYR A 39 -23.95 50.52 14.00
CA TYR A 39 -22.93 49.70 13.36
C TYR A 39 -22.46 50.33 12.04
N CYS A 40 -23.36 50.82 11.20
CA CYS A 40 -23.02 51.49 9.94
C CYS A 40 -22.24 52.81 10.15
N HIS A 41 -22.58 53.57 11.20
CA HIS A 41 -21.87 54.80 11.56
C HIS A 41 -20.45 54.54 12.07
N VAL A 42 -20.22 53.45 12.80
CA VAL A 42 -18.89 53.05 13.31
C VAL A 42 -18.05 52.35 12.23
N SER A 43 -18.69 51.66 11.28
CA SER A 43 -18.03 50.88 10.22
C SER A 43 -17.77 51.68 8.93
N ARG A 44 -17.29 52.93 9.04
CA ARG A 44 -16.66 53.64 7.91
C ARG A 44 -15.34 52.96 7.54
N LEU A 45 -15.43 51.83 6.84
CA LEU A 45 -14.32 51.12 6.23
C LEU A 45 -13.76 51.98 5.10
N THR A 46 -12.48 52.29 5.22
CA THR A 46 -11.65 52.89 4.18
C THR A 46 -11.79 52.07 2.90
N ARG A 47 -12.36 52.71 1.88
CA ARG A 47 -12.58 52.17 0.54
C ARG A 47 -11.24 51.75 -0.09
N ARG A 48 -10.85 50.48 0.05
CA ARG A 48 -9.75 49.91 -0.74
C ARG A 48 -10.22 49.78 -2.20
N LYS A 49 -9.74 50.67 -3.07
CA LYS A 49 -9.85 50.50 -4.52
C LYS A 49 -9.10 49.23 -4.91
N SER A 50 -9.80 48.26 -5.50
CA SER A 50 -9.19 47.12 -6.16
C SER A 50 -8.48 47.61 -7.43
N SER A 51 -7.16 47.76 -7.38
CA SER A 51 -6.33 47.88 -8.58
C SER A 51 -5.69 46.53 -8.84
N SER A 52 -5.97 45.95 -10.01
CA SER A 52 -5.41 44.68 -10.49
C SER A 52 -4.09 44.91 -11.23
N VAL A 53 -3.21 45.74 -10.68
CA VAL A 53 -1.87 45.96 -11.23
C VAL A 53 -0.87 45.42 -10.21
N PRO A 54 -0.18 44.30 -10.49
CA PRO A 54 0.88 43.81 -9.62
C PRO A 54 1.96 44.88 -9.47
N GLY A 55 2.34 45.17 -8.22
CA GLY A 55 3.28 46.25 -7.91
C GLY A 55 4.65 46.07 -8.58
N PRO A 56 5.47 47.14 -8.64
CA PRO A 56 6.74 47.18 -9.39
C PRO A 56 7.69 46.02 -9.04
N LEU A 57 7.66 45.55 -7.80
CA LEU A 57 8.48 44.44 -7.32
C LEU A 57 8.02 43.07 -7.84
N GLU A 58 6.71 42.86 -7.98
CA GLU A 58 6.15 41.62 -8.54
C GLU A 58 6.41 41.54 -10.05
N ASN A 59 6.43 42.69 -10.73
CA ASN A 59 6.77 42.77 -12.16
C ASN A 59 8.26 42.42 -12.40
N ARG A 60 9.17 42.88 -11.53
CA ARG A 60 10.60 42.49 -11.58
C ARG A 60 10.82 41.01 -11.27
N ARG A 61 10.08 40.45 -10.30
CA ARG A 61 10.16 39.01 -9.96
C ARG A 61 9.69 38.12 -11.11
N ARG A 62 8.69 38.57 -11.87
CA ARG A 62 8.20 37.88 -13.08
C ARG A 62 9.09 38.07 -14.30
N LEU A 63 9.72 39.24 -14.46
CA LEU A 63 10.74 39.49 -15.49
C LEU A 63 11.98 38.59 -15.32
N GLY A 64 12.44 38.39 -14.08
CA GLY A 64 13.55 37.47 -13.79
C GLY A 64 13.25 36.01 -14.14
N LYS A 65 12.01 35.56 -13.93
CA LYS A 65 11.57 34.22 -14.34
C LYS A 65 11.45 34.04 -15.85
N ARG A 66 11.13 35.11 -16.60
CA ARG A 66 11.04 35.06 -18.07
C ARG A 66 12.43 35.02 -18.71
N ARG A 67 13.40 35.78 -18.22
CA ARG A 67 14.79 35.73 -18.72
C ARG A 67 15.46 34.36 -18.56
N MET A 68 15.12 33.60 -17.51
CA MET A 68 15.64 32.25 -17.31
C MET A 68 15.00 31.21 -18.25
N ALA A 69 13.79 31.47 -18.76
CA ALA A 69 13.14 30.59 -19.74
C ALA A 69 13.55 30.91 -21.20
N GLU A 70 13.98 32.14 -21.48
CA GLU A 70 14.39 32.60 -22.82
C GLU A 70 15.84 32.27 -23.18
N MET A 71 16.72 31.95 -22.22
CA MET A 71 18.13 31.62 -22.49
C MET A 71 18.40 30.18 -22.99
N HIS A 72 17.36 29.37 -23.18
CA HIS A 72 17.48 27.97 -23.67
C HIS A 72 16.79 27.70 -25.01
N MET A 73 16.58 28.73 -25.83
CA MET A 73 16.06 28.55 -27.19
C MET A 73 16.88 29.38 -28.18
N ASP A 74 18.08 28.90 -28.51
CA ASP A 74 18.75 29.28 -29.74
C ASP A 74 17.95 28.67 -30.91
N GLY A 75 17.20 29.51 -31.63
CA GLY A 75 16.51 29.11 -32.86
C GLY A 75 15.18 29.82 -33.08
N HIS A 76 15.26 30.96 -33.78
CA HIS A 76 14.20 31.64 -34.53
C HIS A 76 12.83 31.87 -33.83
N SER A 77 12.54 33.15 -33.57
CA SER A 77 11.25 33.64 -33.07
C SER A 77 10.09 33.27 -34.02
N THR A 78 9.29 32.28 -33.65
CA THR A 78 8.02 31.99 -34.34
C THR A 78 6.89 32.88 -33.83
N LEU A 79 6.16 33.49 -34.76
CA LEU A 79 4.96 34.29 -34.49
C LEU A 79 3.84 33.45 -33.84
N PRO A 80 2.93 34.08 -33.08
CA PRO A 80 1.83 33.39 -32.41
C PRO A 80 0.87 32.72 -33.41
N PRO A 81 0.15 31.65 -32.98
CA PRO A 81 -0.45 30.65 -33.89
C PRO A 81 -1.54 31.14 -34.86
N TRP A 82 -2.06 32.36 -34.66
CA TRP A 82 -3.09 32.95 -35.51
C TRP A 82 -2.52 33.82 -36.65
N ALA A 83 -1.20 34.03 -36.68
CA ALA A 83 -0.51 34.86 -37.68
C ALA A 83 0.23 34.04 -38.76
N ILE A 84 -0.07 32.74 -38.88
CA ILE A 84 0.56 31.84 -39.87
C ILE A 84 -0.42 31.70 -41.05
N GLU A 85 -0.17 32.42 -42.14
CA GLU A 85 -1.06 32.43 -43.31
C GLU A 85 -0.94 31.19 -44.23
N PHE A 86 0.05 30.31 -44.04
CA PHE A 86 0.15 29.04 -44.79
C PHE A 86 0.62 27.90 -43.88
N PRO A 87 -0.05 26.73 -43.88
CA PRO A 87 0.41 25.57 -43.11
C PRO A 87 1.75 25.07 -43.65
N VAL A 88 2.73 24.92 -42.76
CA VAL A 88 4.07 24.42 -43.07
C VAL A 88 3.98 23.00 -43.63
N ASP A 89 4.55 22.78 -44.80
CA ASP A 89 4.58 21.47 -45.46
C ASP A 89 5.50 20.50 -44.69
N LEU A 90 4.89 19.51 -44.06
CA LEU A 90 5.57 18.50 -43.24
C LEU A 90 6.27 17.41 -44.07
N SER A 91 6.14 17.44 -45.41
CA SER A 91 6.78 16.46 -46.31
C SER A 91 8.31 16.57 -46.36
N GLN A 92 8.88 17.70 -45.90
CA GLN A 92 10.32 17.92 -45.83
C GLN A 92 10.97 17.48 -44.50
N TRP A 93 10.16 17.01 -43.54
CA TRP A 93 10.66 16.64 -42.22
C TRP A 93 11.28 15.24 -42.25
N LYS A 94 12.61 15.15 -42.31
CA LYS A 94 13.38 13.91 -42.11
C LYS A 94 14.00 13.91 -40.72
N TRP A 95 13.56 12.98 -39.88
CA TRP A 95 14.13 12.75 -38.56
C TRP A 95 15.58 12.24 -38.68
N GLN A 96 16.51 12.83 -37.91
CA GLN A 96 17.85 12.30 -37.69
C GLN A 96 18.08 12.08 -36.19
N PRO A 97 18.73 10.97 -35.78
CA PRO A 97 19.04 10.71 -34.38
C PRO A 97 20.11 11.67 -33.84
N PRO A 98 20.06 12.07 -32.56
CA PRO A 98 21.09 12.93 -31.95
C PRO A 98 22.44 12.20 -31.87
N THR A 99 23.50 12.82 -32.37
CA THR A 99 24.87 12.32 -32.26
C THR A 99 25.39 12.45 -30.82
N LEU A 100 26.06 11.40 -30.34
CA LEU A 100 26.68 11.30 -29.01
C LEU A 100 27.66 12.43 -28.76
N ARG A 101 27.40 13.23 -27.71
CA ARG A 101 28.37 14.17 -27.13
C ARG A 101 29.35 13.41 -26.25
N THR A 102 30.59 13.28 -26.70
CA THR A 102 31.73 12.90 -25.85
C THR A 102 32.17 14.07 -24.95
N SER A 103 32.48 13.71 -23.71
CA SER A 103 33.32 14.40 -22.71
C SER A 103 32.90 15.79 -22.22
N LYS A 104 32.25 15.83 -21.04
CA LYS A 104 32.60 16.72 -19.92
C LYS A 104 31.78 16.35 -18.67
N ASP A 105 32.28 15.40 -17.90
CA ASP A 105 31.93 15.25 -16.48
C ASP A 105 33.23 15.23 -15.66
N GLN A 106 33.57 16.42 -15.17
CA GLN A 106 34.50 16.66 -14.06
C GLN A 106 33.87 17.80 -13.26
N ARG A 107 32.93 17.43 -12.38
CA ARG A 107 32.50 18.14 -11.16
C ARG A 107 31.16 17.56 -10.71
N ASP A 108 31.19 16.39 -10.10
CA ASP A 108 30.21 15.96 -9.07
C ASP A 108 30.69 14.76 -8.20
N ASP A 109 31.96 14.36 -8.28
CA ASP A 109 32.52 13.20 -7.54
C ASP A 109 33.13 13.52 -6.16
N LEU A 110 32.56 14.45 -5.39
CA LEU A 110 33.12 14.80 -4.06
C LEU A 110 32.29 14.37 -2.85
N GLN A 111 31.26 13.53 -3.01
CA GLN A 111 30.53 12.96 -1.86
C GLN A 111 30.27 11.44 -1.90
N SER A 112 30.85 10.70 -2.86
CA SER A 112 30.68 9.24 -2.98
C SER A 112 31.97 8.42 -2.76
N GLN A 113 33.01 9.02 -2.17
CA GLN A 113 34.36 8.44 -2.09
C GLN A 113 34.67 7.53 -0.86
N GLN A 114 33.66 6.96 -0.19
CA GLN A 114 33.91 5.98 0.88
C GLN A 114 33.31 4.59 0.66
N SER A 115 32.81 4.27 -0.54
CA SER A 115 32.27 2.92 -0.81
C SER A 115 32.69 2.28 -2.14
N GLN A 116 33.75 2.77 -2.79
CA GLN A 116 34.09 2.39 -4.17
C GLN A 116 35.51 1.79 -4.39
N SER A 117 36.11 1.11 -3.41
CA SER A 117 37.47 0.55 -3.60
C SER A 117 37.51 -0.85 -4.24
N LEU A 118 36.41 -1.60 -4.33
CA LEU A 118 36.42 -2.98 -4.86
C LEU A 118 35.57 -3.18 -6.13
N LEU A 119 34.43 -2.48 -6.25
CA LEU A 119 33.58 -2.54 -7.45
C LEU A 119 34.27 -2.00 -8.71
N SER A 120 35.27 -1.14 -8.56
CA SER A 120 36.06 -0.59 -9.67
C SER A 120 37.09 -1.56 -10.26
N ARG A 121 37.41 -2.69 -9.61
CA ARG A 121 38.27 -3.73 -10.20
C ARG A 121 37.48 -4.72 -11.06
N VAL A 122 36.29 -5.12 -10.61
CA VAL A 122 35.46 -6.10 -11.33
C VAL A 122 34.73 -5.46 -12.52
N TYR A 123 34.24 -4.21 -12.40
CA TYR A 123 33.69 -3.49 -13.56
C TYR A 123 34.74 -3.06 -14.60
N ARG A 124 36.04 -3.05 -14.24
CA ARG A 124 37.12 -2.81 -15.19
C ARG A 124 37.45 -4.05 -16.04
N TRP A 125 36.99 -5.23 -15.62
CA TRP A 125 37.20 -6.50 -16.34
C TRP A 125 36.10 -6.81 -17.36
N SER A 126 34.91 -6.22 -17.23
CA SER A 126 33.79 -6.45 -18.16
C SER A 126 33.62 -5.38 -19.25
N VAL A 127 34.42 -4.30 -19.25
CA VAL A 127 34.43 -3.27 -20.31
C VAL A 127 35.79 -3.26 -21.03
N SER A 128 36.13 -4.40 -21.61
CA SER A 128 37.05 -4.49 -22.77
C SER A 128 36.44 -5.37 -23.86
N GLU A 129 35.13 -5.23 -24.07
CA GLU A 129 34.47 -5.61 -25.31
C GLU A 129 34.24 -4.35 -26.13
N GLN A 130 35.25 -3.91 -26.92
CA GLN A 130 35.11 -3.13 -28.16
C GLN A 130 36.49 -2.70 -28.71
N GLN A 131 37.33 -3.66 -29.07
CA GLN A 131 38.30 -3.52 -30.18
C GLN A 131 39.10 -4.82 -30.36
N MET A 132 38.48 -5.85 -30.94
CA MET A 132 39.24 -6.83 -31.71
C MET A 132 38.42 -7.14 -32.96
N LYS A 133 38.94 -6.65 -34.09
CA LYS A 133 38.56 -7.12 -35.42
C LYS A 133 38.81 -8.63 -35.47
N GLU A 134 37.95 -9.34 -36.18
CA GLU A 134 38.26 -10.66 -36.74
C GLU A 134 39.62 -10.57 -37.45
N GLU A 135 40.65 -11.13 -36.84
CA GLU A 135 41.83 -11.59 -37.54
C GLU A 135 41.67 -13.10 -37.69
N GLU A 136 41.49 -13.54 -38.94
CA GLU A 136 41.78 -14.90 -39.36
C GLU A 136 43.19 -15.26 -38.89
N VAL A 137 43.29 -16.17 -37.93
CA VAL A 137 44.57 -16.72 -37.52
C VAL A 137 45.01 -17.71 -38.59
N ASP A 138 46.05 -17.29 -39.32
CA ASP A 138 46.85 -18.10 -40.23
C ASP A 138 47.38 -19.35 -39.50
N ARG A 139 47.23 -20.50 -40.15
CA ARG A 139 47.32 -21.83 -39.53
C ARG A 139 48.74 -22.40 -39.49
N ASN A 140 49.77 -21.57 -39.63
CA ASN A 140 51.14 -22.04 -39.83
C ASN A 140 52.11 -21.34 -38.87
N GLY A 141 52.46 -22.03 -37.78
CA GLY A 141 53.56 -21.61 -36.91
C GLY A 141 53.37 -22.00 -35.44
N ILE A 142 53.32 -23.28 -35.12
CA ILE A 142 53.60 -23.76 -33.77
C ILE A 142 54.70 -24.82 -33.90
N GLU A 143 55.94 -24.39 -33.74
CA GLU A 143 57.05 -25.27 -33.39
C GLU A 143 56.95 -25.63 -31.90
N ASP A 144 57.31 -26.88 -31.62
CA ASP A 144 57.05 -27.65 -30.40
C ASP A 144 57.56 -27.01 -29.09
N ALA A 145 56.62 -26.78 -28.16
CA ALA A 145 56.87 -26.93 -26.73
C ALA A 145 56.01 -28.12 -26.26
N PRO A 146 56.51 -29.02 -25.40
CA PRO A 146 55.71 -30.17 -24.96
C PRO A 146 54.47 -29.61 -24.25
N ALA A 147 53.30 -29.86 -24.83
CA ALA A 147 52.03 -29.44 -24.25
C ALA A 147 51.94 -30.02 -22.83
N SER A 148 52.15 -29.18 -21.82
CA SER A 148 52.00 -29.58 -20.43
C SER A 148 50.60 -30.15 -20.26
N THR A 149 50.51 -31.36 -19.72
CA THR A 149 49.20 -31.99 -19.56
C THR A 149 48.36 -31.14 -18.61
N PHE A 150 47.04 -31.19 -18.73
CA PHE A 150 46.17 -30.40 -17.84
C PHE A 150 46.42 -30.70 -16.36
N ASP A 151 46.76 -31.96 -16.03
CA ASP A 151 47.16 -32.39 -14.68
C ASP A 151 48.49 -31.77 -14.22
N ASP A 152 49.46 -31.59 -15.12
CA ASP A 152 50.71 -30.88 -14.80
C ASP A 152 50.42 -29.41 -14.45
N ARG A 153 49.50 -28.78 -15.18
CA ARG A 153 49.07 -27.39 -14.94
C ARG A 153 48.31 -27.24 -13.62
N LEU A 154 47.44 -28.19 -13.26
CA LEU A 154 46.80 -28.23 -11.93
C LEU A 154 47.84 -28.41 -10.82
N SER A 155 48.86 -29.23 -11.03
CA SER A 155 49.95 -29.43 -10.07
C SER A 155 50.80 -28.17 -9.88
N GLN A 156 51.09 -27.45 -10.96
CA GLN A 156 51.77 -26.15 -10.93
C GLN A 156 50.91 -25.08 -10.23
N ALA A 157 49.61 -25.04 -10.50
CA ALA A 157 48.67 -24.14 -9.82
C ALA A 157 48.62 -24.42 -8.30
N ARG A 158 48.62 -25.70 -7.90
CA ARG A 158 48.71 -26.09 -6.48
C ARG A 158 50.02 -25.62 -5.84
N ALA A 159 51.15 -25.74 -6.55
CA ALA A 159 52.44 -25.27 -6.07
C ALA A 159 52.47 -23.73 -5.92
N ALA A 160 51.85 -23.00 -6.84
CA ALA A 160 51.69 -21.55 -6.76
C ALA A 160 50.85 -21.11 -5.55
N VAL A 161 49.75 -21.83 -5.24
CA VAL A 161 48.96 -21.59 -4.02
C VAL A 161 49.77 -21.92 -2.76
N ALA A 162 50.56 -22.99 -2.76
CA ALA A 162 51.42 -23.34 -1.62
C ALA A 162 52.54 -22.31 -1.38
N ALA A 163 53.02 -21.65 -2.44
CA ALA A 163 54.00 -20.58 -2.39
C ALA A 163 53.39 -19.20 -2.05
N SER A 164 52.05 -19.10 -2.00
CA SER A 164 51.36 -17.84 -1.76
C SER A 164 51.51 -17.36 -0.32
N THR A 165 51.46 -16.04 -0.14
CA THR A 165 51.58 -15.40 1.18
C THR A 165 50.21 -15.03 1.72
N ARG A 166 50.12 -14.78 3.03
CA ARG A 166 48.86 -14.43 3.73
C ARG A 166 48.05 -13.30 3.10
N ASN A 167 48.70 -12.40 2.34
CA ASN A 167 48.07 -11.21 1.77
C ASN A 167 48.03 -11.21 0.23
N ALA A 168 48.66 -12.19 -0.44
CA ALA A 168 48.76 -12.21 -1.89
C ALA A 168 48.95 -13.63 -2.42
N ILE A 169 48.05 -14.01 -3.34
CA ILE A 169 48.16 -15.22 -4.15
C ILE A 169 49.24 -14.98 -5.22
N ASP A 170 50.05 -16.00 -5.47
CA ASP A 170 51.10 -15.99 -6.49
C ASP A 170 50.51 -15.68 -7.89
N SER A 171 51.23 -14.87 -8.69
CA SER A 171 50.76 -14.45 -10.01
C SER A 171 50.56 -15.62 -10.98
N GLY A 172 51.34 -16.69 -10.84
CA GLY A 172 51.20 -17.90 -11.64
C GLY A 172 49.86 -18.60 -11.44
N TYR A 173 49.21 -18.43 -10.29
CA TYR A 173 47.85 -18.93 -10.09
C TYR A 173 46.81 -18.09 -10.83
N TYR A 174 46.96 -16.77 -10.87
CA TYR A 174 46.06 -15.90 -11.62
C TYR A 174 46.15 -16.15 -13.12
N ASP A 175 47.37 -16.29 -13.64
CA ASP A 175 47.61 -16.63 -15.05
C ASP A 175 46.97 -17.98 -15.42
N PHE A 176 47.05 -18.96 -14.52
CA PHE A 176 46.38 -20.26 -14.68
C PHE A 176 44.86 -20.13 -14.72
N VAL A 177 44.25 -19.38 -13.79
CA VAL A 177 42.79 -19.19 -13.71
C VAL A 177 42.26 -18.48 -14.96
N GLU A 178 42.98 -17.47 -15.46
CA GLU A 178 42.62 -16.77 -16.70
C GLU A 178 42.72 -17.68 -17.94
N ALA A 179 43.81 -18.46 -18.04
CA ALA A 179 43.98 -19.44 -19.10
C ALA A 179 42.89 -20.51 -19.09
N LEU A 180 42.55 -21.04 -17.89
CA LEU A 180 41.49 -22.02 -17.69
C LEU A 180 40.13 -21.48 -18.17
N GLN A 181 39.77 -20.26 -17.77
CA GLN A 181 38.52 -19.64 -18.19
C GLN A 181 38.46 -19.47 -19.72
N LYS A 182 39.57 -19.06 -20.35
CA LYS A 182 39.67 -18.89 -21.80
C LYS A 182 39.53 -20.23 -22.53
N GLU A 183 40.18 -21.28 -22.05
CA GLU A 183 40.10 -22.62 -22.63
C GLU A 183 38.69 -23.22 -22.55
N LEU A 184 38.00 -23.04 -21.42
CA LEU A 184 36.60 -23.44 -21.27
C LEU A 184 35.67 -22.66 -22.19
N LYS A 185 35.89 -21.34 -22.33
CA LYS A 185 35.14 -20.49 -23.26
C LYS A 185 35.31 -20.90 -24.72
N LEU A 186 36.50 -21.39 -25.07
CA LEU A 186 36.82 -21.92 -26.41
C LEU A 186 36.38 -23.39 -26.61
N GLY A 187 35.97 -24.08 -25.54
CA GLY A 187 35.60 -25.50 -25.59
C GLY A 187 36.80 -26.43 -25.81
N ALA A 188 38.00 -26.02 -25.39
CA ALA A 188 39.24 -26.76 -25.63
C ALA A 188 39.46 -27.94 -24.65
N LEU A 189 38.67 -28.01 -23.57
CA LEU A 189 38.78 -29.04 -22.52
C LEU A 189 37.61 -30.02 -22.62
N ASP A 190 37.89 -31.30 -22.40
CA ASP A 190 36.86 -32.35 -22.35
C ASP A 190 36.03 -32.25 -21.06
N PRO A 191 34.68 -32.37 -21.11
CA PRO A 191 33.81 -32.24 -19.93
C PRO A 191 34.18 -33.18 -18.77
N ARG A 192 34.66 -34.40 -19.03
CA ARG A 192 35.06 -35.35 -17.98
C ARG A 192 36.33 -34.90 -17.27
N THR A 193 37.22 -34.23 -18.00
CA THR A 193 38.45 -33.66 -17.44
C THR A 193 38.11 -32.50 -16.48
N VAL A 194 37.11 -31.69 -16.84
CA VAL A 194 36.62 -30.60 -16.00
C VAL A 194 35.93 -31.12 -14.74
N ASP A 195 35.08 -32.15 -14.87
CA ASP A 195 34.43 -32.81 -13.73
C ASP A 195 35.44 -33.41 -12.73
N LEU A 196 36.47 -34.09 -13.25
CA LEU A 196 37.56 -34.62 -12.45
C LEU A 196 38.35 -33.51 -11.72
N ALA A 197 38.54 -32.37 -12.38
CA ALA A 197 39.22 -31.22 -11.78
C ALA A 197 38.40 -30.59 -10.67
N VAL A 198 37.10 -30.35 -10.87
CA VAL A 198 36.21 -29.80 -9.84
C VAL A 198 36.07 -30.73 -8.64
N SER A 199 36.09 -32.05 -8.85
CA SER A 199 36.02 -33.02 -7.75
C SER A 199 37.30 -33.05 -6.90
N LYS A 200 38.48 -33.07 -7.53
CA LYS A 200 39.77 -33.32 -6.83
C LYS A 200 40.58 -32.08 -6.49
N PHE A 201 40.56 -31.04 -7.33
CA PHE A 201 41.45 -29.90 -7.19
C PHE A 201 41.18 -29.09 -5.92
N PRO A 202 39.92 -28.73 -5.57
CA PRO A 202 39.63 -28.02 -4.32
C PRO A 202 40.13 -28.75 -3.07
N GLU A 203 39.91 -30.06 -2.99
CA GLU A 203 40.38 -30.89 -1.86
C GLU A 203 41.91 -30.93 -1.78
N SER A 204 42.58 -30.94 -2.94
CA SER A 204 44.03 -30.91 -3.01
C SER A 204 44.65 -29.62 -2.45
N LEU A 205 43.94 -28.49 -2.56
CA LEU A 205 44.37 -27.19 -2.04
C LEU A 205 44.21 -27.11 -0.51
N SER A 206 43.20 -27.77 0.06
CA SER A 206 43.00 -27.85 1.51
C SER A 206 44.15 -28.56 2.25
N GLY A 207 44.95 -29.38 1.56
CA GLY A 207 46.14 -30.04 2.11
C GLY A 207 47.46 -29.29 1.93
N THR A 208 47.44 -28.00 1.54
CA THR A 208 48.66 -27.18 1.35
C THR A 208 49.06 -26.46 2.64
N SER A 209 50.32 -25.99 2.71
CA SER A 209 50.85 -25.21 3.85
C SER A 209 50.39 -23.74 3.88
N ALA A 210 49.55 -23.32 2.93
CA ALA A 210 49.06 -21.95 2.80
C ALA A 210 48.00 -21.62 3.87
N ASP A 211 47.79 -20.32 4.12
CA ASP A 211 46.76 -19.86 5.05
C ASP A 211 45.35 -20.22 4.54
N GLY A 212 44.45 -20.61 5.45
CA GLY A 212 43.10 -21.07 5.11
C GLY A 212 42.25 -20.05 4.35
N GLU A 213 42.48 -18.74 4.56
CA GLU A 213 41.80 -17.68 3.82
C GLU A 213 42.31 -17.58 2.37
N THR A 214 43.61 -17.78 2.17
CA THR A 214 44.24 -17.83 0.84
C THR A 214 43.74 -19.04 0.05
N VAL A 215 43.63 -20.20 0.70
CA VAL A 215 43.08 -21.43 0.10
C VAL A 215 41.61 -21.25 -0.29
N SER A 216 40.79 -20.66 0.59
CA SER A 216 39.38 -20.40 0.30
C SER A 216 39.22 -19.47 -0.90
N THR A 217 40.01 -18.39 -0.95
CA THR A 217 40.01 -17.44 -2.08
C THR A 217 40.47 -18.11 -3.37
N ALA A 218 41.48 -18.99 -3.32
CA ALA A 218 41.95 -19.73 -4.48
C ALA A 218 40.86 -20.66 -5.03
N ILE A 219 40.16 -21.40 -4.15
CA ILE A 219 39.04 -22.27 -4.56
C ILE A 219 37.90 -21.44 -5.16
N GLU A 220 37.56 -20.30 -4.55
CA GLU A 220 36.55 -19.36 -5.09
C GLU A 220 36.89 -18.90 -6.51
N LEU A 221 38.15 -18.49 -6.76
CA LEU A 221 38.62 -18.04 -8.07
C LEU A 221 38.58 -19.17 -9.10
N PHE A 222 39.01 -20.37 -8.71
CA PHE A 222 38.97 -21.55 -9.59
C PHE A 222 37.54 -21.90 -9.99
N LEU A 223 36.63 -22.05 -9.03
CA LEU A 223 35.22 -22.37 -9.31
C LEU A 223 34.55 -21.27 -10.13
N SER A 224 34.86 -20.00 -9.86
CA SER A 224 34.35 -18.86 -10.63
C SER A 224 34.82 -18.90 -12.09
N ALA A 225 36.09 -19.21 -12.34
CA ALA A 225 36.61 -19.35 -13.69
C ALA A 225 35.97 -20.54 -14.44
N VAL A 226 35.75 -21.66 -13.75
CA VAL A 226 35.07 -22.82 -14.32
C VAL A 226 33.64 -22.46 -14.73
N VAL A 227 32.84 -21.93 -13.80
CA VAL A 227 31.44 -21.58 -14.05
C VAL A 227 31.30 -20.49 -15.12
N ASN A 228 32.07 -19.41 -15.04
CA ASN A 228 32.02 -18.33 -16.03
C ASN A 228 32.52 -18.77 -17.41
N GLY A 229 33.54 -19.65 -17.45
CA GLY A 229 34.06 -20.24 -18.67
C GLY A 229 33.00 -21.07 -19.39
N ILE A 230 32.31 -21.95 -18.66
CA ILE A 230 31.21 -22.79 -19.17
C ILE A 230 30.02 -21.92 -19.61
N ALA A 231 29.59 -20.98 -18.76
CA ALA A 231 28.44 -20.12 -19.04
C ALA A 231 28.64 -19.23 -20.28
N SER A 232 29.89 -18.82 -20.55
CA SER A 232 30.24 -17.97 -21.69
C SER A 232 30.62 -18.74 -22.95
N SER A 233 30.71 -20.08 -22.88
CA SER A 233 31.14 -20.91 -23.99
C SER A 233 30.01 -21.11 -25.00
N LYS A 234 30.32 -20.92 -26.29
CA LYS A 234 29.40 -21.24 -27.39
C LYS A 234 29.49 -22.70 -27.82
N VAL A 235 30.59 -23.37 -27.49
CA VAL A 235 30.91 -24.74 -27.92
C VAL A 235 30.61 -25.73 -26.80
N LEU A 236 31.04 -25.42 -25.58
CA LEU A 236 30.88 -26.29 -24.41
C LEU A 236 29.87 -25.65 -23.45
N GLY A 237 28.60 -25.67 -23.88
CA GLY A 237 27.52 -25.00 -23.19
C GLY A 237 27.14 -25.70 -21.87
N PRO A 238 26.37 -25.04 -20.99
CA PRO A 238 25.97 -25.61 -19.70
C PRO A 238 25.18 -26.93 -19.76
N SER A 239 24.57 -27.24 -20.91
CA SER A 239 23.80 -28.48 -21.14
C SER A 239 24.67 -29.71 -21.43
N GLU A 240 25.97 -29.51 -21.73
CA GLU A 240 26.96 -30.59 -21.88
C GLU A 240 27.30 -31.26 -20.54
N PHE A 241 27.04 -30.56 -19.43
CA PHE A 241 27.21 -31.09 -18.07
C PHE A 241 25.89 -31.57 -17.51
N ASP A 242 25.93 -32.68 -16.76
CA ASP A 242 24.76 -33.23 -16.10
C ASP A 242 24.46 -32.53 -14.76
N ALA A 243 23.34 -32.89 -14.13
CA ALA A 243 22.96 -32.38 -12.82
C ALA A 243 23.98 -32.73 -11.72
N SER A 244 24.73 -33.83 -11.87
CA SER A 244 25.70 -34.27 -10.87
C SER A 244 26.88 -33.31 -10.76
N PHE A 245 27.37 -32.81 -11.89
CA PHE A 245 28.40 -31.78 -11.96
C PHE A 245 27.97 -30.49 -11.27
N TRP A 246 26.76 -29.99 -11.57
CA TRP A 246 26.25 -28.76 -10.97
C TRP A 246 26.01 -28.90 -9.46
N ASN A 247 25.51 -30.07 -9.01
CA ASN A 247 25.44 -30.40 -7.58
C ASN A 247 26.81 -30.39 -6.93
N LEU A 248 27.82 -30.97 -7.57
CA LEU A 248 29.19 -30.99 -7.07
C LEU A 248 29.74 -29.57 -6.90
N VAL A 249 29.60 -28.72 -7.92
CA VAL A 249 30.03 -27.31 -7.85
C VAL A 249 29.36 -26.63 -6.66
N LEU A 250 28.03 -26.71 -6.53
CA LEU A 250 27.30 -26.08 -5.43
C LEU A 250 27.70 -26.64 -4.05
N ASN A 251 27.90 -27.96 -3.93
CA ASN A 251 28.41 -28.57 -2.70
C ASN A 251 29.83 -28.10 -2.35
N ARG A 252 30.68 -27.81 -3.34
CA ARG A 252 31.98 -27.16 -3.09
C ARG A 252 31.79 -25.71 -2.67
N THR A 253 30.85 -24.98 -3.27
CA THR A 253 30.56 -23.60 -2.83
C THR A 253 30.04 -23.54 -1.40
N SER A 254 29.28 -24.54 -0.94
CA SER A 254 28.76 -24.58 0.43
C SER A 254 29.83 -24.89 1.48
N GLN A 255 31.01 -25.39 1.08
CA GLN A 255 32.15 -25.63 1.96
C GLN A 255 33.00 -24.37 2.17
N LEU A 256 32.77 -23.33 1.36
CA LEU A 256 33.49 -22.06 1.45
C LEU A 256 32.92 -21.16 2.54
N ARG A 257 33.74 -20.22 3.01
CA ARG A 257 33.30 -19.22 3.97
C ARG A 257 32.36 -18.24 3.28
N ALA A 258 31.13 -18.13 3.76
CA ALA A 258 30.16 -17.19 3.22
C ALA A 258 30.66 -15.72 3.27
N ASN A 259 30.98 -15.20 2.10
CA ASN A 259 31.37 -13.83 1.80
C ASN A 259 30.64 -13.38 0.53
N ASP A 260 30.82 -12.12 0.12
CA ASP A 260 30.14 -11.58 -1.07
C ASP A 260 30.57 -12.32 -2.35
N ALA A 261 31.80 -12.82 -2.42
CA ALA A 261 32.31 -13.60 -3.56
C ALA A 261 31.63 -14.98 -3.68
N THR A 262 31.38 -15.65 -2.56
CA THR A 262 30.66 -16.94 -2.51
C THR A 262 29.21 -16.76 -2.94
N ILE A 263 28.56 -15.64 -2.59
CA ILE A 263 27.21 -15.31 -3.06
C ILE A 263 27.19 -15.07 -4.57
N LEU A 264 28.17 -14.34 -5.10
CA LEU A 264 28.30 -14.12 -6.55
C LEU A 264 28.57 -15.43 -7.30
N LEU A 265 29.42 -16.30 -6.75
CA LEU A 265 29.68 -17.62 -7.30
C LEU A 265 28.42 -18.49 -7.28
N PHE A 266 27.67 -18.49 -6.18
CA PHE A 266 26.40 -19.18 -6.07
C PHE A 266 25.39 -18.68 -7.12
N GLN A 267 25.26 -17.36 -7.27
CA GLN A 267 24.39 -16.75 -8.27
C GLN A 267 24.84 -17.11 -9.70
N ALA A 268 26.12 -16.98 -10.02
CA ALA A 268 26.66 -17.32 -11.34
C ALA A 268 26.46 -18.79 -11.67
N THR A 269 26.61 -19.68 -10.67
CA THR A 269 26.37 -21.11 -10.83
C THR A 269 24.91 -21.37 -11.15
N LEU A 270 23.97 -20.84 -10.37
CA LEU A 270 22.53 -21.00 -10.62
C LEU A 270 22.07 -20.41 -11.96
N ASP A 271 22.67 -19.30 -12.38
CA ASP A 271 22.40 -18.68 -13.68
C ASP A 271 22.90 -19.53 -14.85
N ALA A 272 23.95 -20.33 -14.63
CA ALA A 272 24.48 -21.27 -15.61
C ALA A 272 23.72 -22.60 -15.64
N VAL A 273 23.12 -23.06 -14.54
CA VAL A 273 22.39 -24.34 -14.49
C VAL A 273 21.23 -24.35 -15.50
N PRO A 274 21.16 -25.34 -16.40
CA PRO A 274 20.01 -25.53 -17.28
C PRO A 274 18.72 -25.75 -16.47
N ARG A 275 17.63 -25.08 -16.86
CA ARG A 275 16.32 -25.15 -16.19
C ARG A 275 15.81 -26.57 -15.87
N PRO A 276 15.96 -27.58 -16.75
CA PRO A 276 15.53 -28.95 -16.45
C PRO A 276 16.22 -29.56 -15.22
N TYR A 277 17.48 -29.17 -14.96
CA TYR A 277 18.30 -29.75 -13.90
C TYR A 277 18.10 -29.08 -12.54
N LEU A 278 17.34 -27.98 -12.44
CA LEU A 278 17.18 -27.25 -11.17
C LEU A 278 16.58 -28.10 -10.02
N ASN A 279 15.69 -29.03 -10.34
CA ASN A 279 15.14 -29.96 -9.34
C ASN A 279 16.12 -31.08 -8.99
N ASP A 280 16.94 -31.51 -9.96
CA ASP A 280 17.94 -32.56 -9.75
C ASP A 280 19.14 -32.04 -8.94
N VAL A 281 19.38 -30.72 -9.01
CA VAL A 281 20.46 -30.01 -8.32
C VAL A 281 20.08 -29.58 -6.88
N HIS A 282 19.03 -30.17 -6.32
CA HIS A 282 18.46 -29.75 -5.03
C HIS A 282 19.43 -29.86 -3.84
N GLU A 283 20.25 -30.91 -3.76
CA GLU A 283 21.16 -31.12 -2.64
C GLU A 283 22.20 -30.00 -2.53
N GLY A 284 22.82 -29.64 -3.66
CA GLY A 284 23.80 -28.54 -3.70
C GLY A 284 23.18 -27.18 -3.38
N ILE A 285 21.96 -26.92 -3.86
CA ILE A 285 21.24 -25.68 -3.56
C ILE A 285 20.95 -25.58 -2.06
N ILE A 286 20.45 -26.67 -1.46
CA ILE A 286 20.12 -26.73 -0.03
C ILE A 286 21.38 -26.45 0.81
N ALA A 287 22.48 -27.15 0.52
CA ALA A 287 23.73 -26.98 1.26
C ALA A 287 24.28 -25.56 1.15
N ALA A 288 24.30 -24.98 -0.07
CA ALA A 288 24.79 -23.63 -0.30
C ALA A 288 23.93 -22.58 0.41
N VAL A 289 22.60 -22.67 0.32
CA VAL A 289 21.70 -21.73 1.01
C VAL A 289 21.86 -21.84 2.53
N GLN A 290 22.00 -23.05 3.09
CA GLN A 290 22.22 -23.25 4.51
C GLN A 290 23.52 -22.57 4.98
N THR A 291 24.65 -22.78 4.27
CA THR A 291 25.93 -22.12 4.61
C THR A 291 25.84 -20.60 4.51
N LEU A 292 25.22 -20.09 3.45
CA LEU A 292 25.07 -18.64 3.25
C LEU A 292 24.17 -18.01 4.33
N ALA A 293 23.08 -18.69 4.71
CA ALA A 293 22.14 -18.23 5.74
C ALA A 293 22.76 -18.19 7.15
N VAL A 294 23.59 -19.17 7.51
CA VAL A 294 24.18 -19.31 8.86
C VAL A 294 25.23 -18.23 9.18
N SER A 295 25.82 -17.61 8.17
CA SER A 295 26.91 -16.66 8.38
C SER A 295 26.43 -15.30 8.96
N GLN A 296 27.16 -14.77 9.94
CA GLN A 296 26.73 -13.66 10.82
C GLN A 296 26.72 -12.23 10.20
N SER A 297 26.91 -12.05 8.88
CA SER A 297 26.96 -10.70 8.29
C SER A 297 25.56 -10.11 8.09
N THR A 298 25.50 -8.77 8.11
CA THR A 298 24.32 -7.90 8.03
C THR A 298 23.18 -8.45 7.14
N GLY A 299 22.16 -9.04 7.79
CA GLY A 299 21.17 -9.91 7.14
C GLY A 299 20.29 -9.31 6.04
N ARG A 300 20.11 -7.98 5.98
CA ARG A 300 19.19 -7.37 4.99
C ARG A 300 19.70 -7.44 3.55
N ARG A 301 20.98 -7.13 3.30
CA ARG A 301 21.55 -7.17 1.94
C ARG A 301 21.69 -8.62 1.48
N ARG A 302 22.21 -9.47 2.36
CA ARG A 302 22.38 -10.90 2.11
C ARG A 302 21.09 -11.63 1.72
N ALA A 303 19.99 -11.39 2.44
CA ALA A 303 18.72 -12.02 2.08
C ALA A 303 18.23 -11.59 0.68
N ALA A 304 18.51 -10.33 0.30
CA ALA A 304 18.22 -9.84 -1.04
C ALA A 304 19.08 -10.54 -2.09
N ASP A 305 20.38 -10.66 -1.84
CA ASP A 305 21.33 -11.27 -2.78
C ASP A 305 21.04 -12.77 -2.99
N ILE A 306 20.75 -13.51 -1.90
CA ILE A 306 20.31 -14.92 -1.99
C ILE A 306 18.96 -15.01 -2.72
N GLY A 307 18.01 -14.12 -2.44
CA GLY A 307 16.71 -14.10 -3.13
C GLY A 307 16.84 -13.81 -4.64
N VAL A 308 17.81 -12.98 -5.04
CA VAL A 308 18.14 -12.71 -6.44
C VAL A 308 18.82 -13.91 -7.11
N ALA A 309 19.68 -14.63 -6.39
CA ALA A 309 20.28 -15.87 -6.88
C ALA A 309 19.22 -16.95 -7.15
N LEU A 310 18.20 -17.05 -6.29
CA LEU A 310 17.11 -18.02 -6.41
C LEU A 310 15.96 -17.58 -7.35
N ARG A 311 16.16 -16.56 -8.19
CA ARG A 311 15.07 -15.92 -8.96
C ARG A 311 14.32 -16.83 -9.94
N GLU A 312 14.95 -17.91 -10.40
CA GLU A 312 14.34 -18.87 -11.32
C GLU A 312 13.41 -19.86 -10.60
N LEU A 313 13.57 -20.06 -9.29
CA LEU A 313 12.72 -20.97 -8.51
C LEU A 313 11.32 -20.37 -8.32
N SER A 314 10.31 -21.18 -8.58
CA SER A 314 8.89 -20.84 -8.38
C SER A 314 8.20 -21.85 -7.49
N PRO A 315 7.26 -21.43 -6.62
CA PRO A 315 6.45 -22.36 -5.83
C PRO A 315 5.73 -23.42 -6.66
N ASP A 316 5.24 -23.05 -7.85
CA ASP A 316 4.45 -23.95 -8.70
C ASP A 316 5.26 -25.13 -9.26
N ASN A 317 6.53 -24.90 -9.60
CA ASN A 317 7.38 -25.91 -10.26
C ASN A 317 8.43 -26.51 -9.31
N HIS A 318 8.76 -25.82 -8.22
CA HIS A 318 9.87 -26.16 -7.31
C HIS A 318 9.43 -26.19 -5.84
N GLY A 319 8.14 -26.39 -5.55
CA GLY A 319 7.60 -26.38 -4.19
C GLY A 319 8.33 -27.34 -3.25
N ALA A 320 8.60 -28.59 -3.68
CA ALA A 320 9.33 -29.58 -2.88
C ALA A 320 10.77 -29.14 -2.56
N LEU A 321 11.46 -28.51 -3.52
CA LEU A 321 12.79 -27.94 -3.29
C LEU A 321 12.74 -26.79 -2.27
N LEU A 322 11.78 -25.88 -2.38
CA LEU A 322 11.62 -24.78 -1.43
C LEU A 322 11.29 -25.28 -0.01
N GLU A 323 10.46 -26.32 0.11
CA GLU A 323 10.19 -27.00 1.38
C GLU A 323 11.43 -27.71 1.93
N GLY A 324 12.25 -28.31 1.06
CA GLY A 324 13.53 -28.92 1.42
C GLY A 324 14.53 -27.89 1.96
N ILE A 325 14.68 -26.75 1.28
CA ILE A 325 15.52 -25.64 1.73
C ILE A 325 15.02 -25.09 3.08
N GLU A 326 13.71 -24.87 3.20
CA GLU A 326 13.09 -24.42 4.46
C GLU A 326 13.39 -25.40 5.61
N THR A 327 13.19 -26.69 5.37
CA THR A 327 13.47 -27.75 6.36
C THR A 327 14.95 -27.79 6.73
N ALA A 328 15.86 -27.66 5.77
CA ALA A 328 17.29 -27.68 6.00
C ALA A 328 17.77 -26.44 6.77
N VAL A 329 17.25 -25.24 6.46
CA VAL A 329 17.53 -24.03 7.23
C VAL A 329 17.03 -24.20 8.67
N TYR A 330 15.87 -24.82 8.88
CA TYR A 330 15.31 -25.06 10.21
C TYR A 330 16.05 -26.16 10.97
N GLN A 331 16.47 -27.24 10.33
CA GLN A 331 17.26 -28.30 10.97
C GLN A 331 18.69 -27.84 11.28
N GLY A 332 19.32 -27.10 10.35
CA GLY A 332 20.64 -26.47 10.56
C GLY A 332 20.64 -25.47 11.72
N SER A 333 19.48 -24.89 12.02
CA SER A 333 19.28 -23.98 13.16
C SER A 333 19.19 -24.70 14.53
N ALA A 334 18.99 -26.01 14.57
CA ALA A 334 18.77 -26.76 15.80
C ALA A 334 19.99 -26.77 16.73
N VAL A 335 21.19 -26.65 16.15
CA VAL A 335 22.49 -26.60 16.85
C VAL A 335 22.69 -25.27 17.58
N PHE A 336 21.98 -24.23 17.15
CA PHE A 336 22.14 -22.88 17.69
C PHE A 336 21.14 -22.58 18.82
N GLU A 337 21.50 -21.60 19.65
CA GLU A 337 20.61 -21.03 20.66
C GLU A 337 19.31 -20.51 20.01
N GLU A 338 18.22 -20.48 20.78
CA GLU A 338 16.89 -20.13 20.29
C GLU A 338 16.87 -18.76 19.56
N GLU A 339 17.62 -17.77 20.03
CA GLU A 339 17.70 -16.46 19.38
C GLU A 339 18.37 -16.52 17.99
N ALA A 340 19.44 -17.31 17.85
CA ALA A 340 20.12 -17.49 16.58
C ALA A 340 19.26 -18.30 15.60
N ARG A 341 18.50 -19.28 16.10
CA ARG A 341 17.50 -20.02 15.32
C ARG A 341 16.42 -19.11 14.75
N GLN A 342 15.85 -18.24 15.57
CA GLN A 342 14.83 -17.29 15.12
C GLN A 342 15.39 -16.31 14.07
N LYS A 343 16.63 -15.84 14.22
CA LYS A 343 17.29 -15.00 13.20
C LYS A 343 17.42 -15.70 11.85
N LEU A 344 17.73 -16.99 11.84
CA LEU A 344 17.81 -17.80 10.61
C LEU A 344 16.43 -18.00 9.99
N HIS A 345 15.42 -18.28 10.80
CA HIS A 345 14.04 -18.39 10.33
C HIS A 345 13.56 -17.09 9.67
N PHE A 346 13.84 -15.95 10.30
CA PHE A 346 13.50 -14.65 9.73
C PHE A 346 14.28 -14.37 8.45
N LEU A 347 15.58 -14.67 8.41
CA LEU A 347 16.40 -14.50 7.21
C LEU A 347 15.84 -15.31 6.02
N TRP A 348 15.40 -16.55 6.24
CA TRP A 348 14.75 -17.34 5.19
C TRP A 348 13.46 -16.67 4.67
N LEU A 349 12.62 -16.15 5.57
CA LEU A 349 11.42 -15.40 5.16
C LEU A 349 11.80 -14.15 4.34
N GLN A 350 12.89 -13.45 4.72
CA GLN A 350 13.40 -12.32 3.95
C GLN A 350 13.89 -12.74 2.55
N VAL A 351 14.57 -13.89 2.43
CA VAL A 351 14.96 -14.46 1.13
C VAL A 351 13.72 -14.68 0.26
N LEU A 352 12.70 -15.36 0.80
CA LEU A 352 11.43 -15.58 0.09
C LEU A 352 10.76 -14.26 -0.34
N ALA A 353 10.84 -13.21 0.49
CA ALA A 353 10.31 -11.89 0.15
C ALA A 353 11.04 -11.23 -1.02
N HIS A 354 12.33 -11.53 -1.21
CA HIS A 354 13.14 -11.00 -2.30
C HIS A 354 13.06 -11.82 -3.60
N MET A 355 12.60 -13.08 -3.55
CA MET A 355 12.41 -13.91 -4.74
C MET A 355 11.27 -13.38 -5.63
N PRO A 356 11.46 -13.16 -6.94
CA PRO A 356 10.47 -12.57 -7.85
C PRO A 356 9.36 -13.53 -8.32
N ARG A 357 9.49 -14.84 -8.14
CA ARG A 357 8.44 -15.82 -8.51
C ARG A 357 7.61 -16.31 -7.33
N VAL A 358 7.92 -15.88 -6.10
CA VAL A 358 7.19 -16.25 -4.87
C VAL A 358 6.03 -15.29 -4.60
N ASP A 359 4.79 -15.69 -4.84
CA ASP A 359 3.66 -14.80 -4.65
C ASP A 359 3.40 -14.44 -3.17
N SER A 360 2.50 -13.47 -2.93
CA SER A 360 2.14 -13.09 -1.56
C SER A 360 1.48 -14.23 -0.80
N VAL A 361 0.78 -15.14 -1.48
CA VAL A 361 0.07 -16.25 -0.83
C VAL A 361 1.08 -17.23 -0.24
N TYR A 362 2.05 -17.67 -1.04
CA TYR A 362 3.11 -18.56 -0.59
C TYR A 362 3.93 -17.94 0.53
N LEU A 363 4.34 -16.67 0.40
CA LEU A 363 5.08 -16.00 1.48
C LEU A 363 4.27 -15.99 2.78
N PHE A 364 2.96 -15.70 2.71
CA PHE A 364 2.11 -15.67 3.89
C PHE A 364 1.94 -17.06 4.51
N ASP A 365 1.83 -18.11 3.69
CA ASP A 365 1.78 -19.49 4.17
C ASP A 365 3.12 -19.92 4.78
N ALA A 366 4.26 -19.50 4.23
CA ALA A 366 5.58 -19.69 4.85
C ALA A 366 5.69 -18.95 6.20
N CYS A 367 5.15 -17.73 6.32
CA CYS A 367 5.15 -17.00 7.59
C CYS A 367 4.29 -17.67 8.67
N VAL A 368 3.21 -18.38 8.28
CA VAL A 368 2.37 -19.16 9.21
C VAL A 368 3.07 -20.48 9.58
N ARG A 369 3.67 -21.17 8.61
CA ARG A 369 4.41 -22.43 8.84
C ARG A 369 5.63 -22.25 9.73
N SER A 370 6.35 -21.13 9.60
CA SER A 370 7.56 -20.85 10.36
C SER A 370 7.31 -20.61 11.85
N LYS A 371 6.06 -20.30 12.25
CA LYS A 371 5.66 -19.90 13.62
C LYS A 371 6.43 -18.71 14.20
N TYR A 372 7.25 -18.03 13.39
CA TYR A 372 8.09 -16.90 13.82
C TYR A 372 7.25 -15.73 14.36
N PHE A 373 6.05 -15.53 13.82
CA PHE A 373 5.15 -14.44 14.21
C PHE A 373 4.11 -14.85 15.26
N ASP A 374 4.26 -16.00 15.91
CA ASP A 374 3.34 -16.43 16.97
C ASP A 374 3.51 -15.60 18.24
N ARG A 375 2.39 -15.25 18.89
CA ARG A 375 2.31 -14.28 20.00
C ARG A 375 2.89 -14.78 21.32
N GLU A 376 3.18 -16.07 21.43
CA GLU A 376 3.64 -16.69 22.68
C GLU A 376 5.07 -16.28 23.05
N LEU A 377 5.79 -15.69 22.09
CA LEU A 377 7.18 -15.32 22.25
C LEU A 377 7.33 -13.82 22.68
N PRO A 378 8.07 -13.52 23.76
CA PRO A 378 8.12 -12.19 24.39
C PRO A 378 8.74 -11.06 23.55
N TRP A 379 9.40 -11.40 22.44
CA TRP A 379 10.35 -10.53 21.75
C TRP A 379 9.85 -9.99 20.41
N HIS A 380 8.61 -10.29 20.01
CA HIS A 380 8.11 -9.98 18.66
C HIS A 380 7.27 -8.72 18.63
N ASP A 381 7.90 -7.63 18.21
CA ASP A 381 7.21 -6.45 17.75
C ASP A 381 6.72 -6.62 16.30
N ASP A 382 5.65 -5.91 15.95
CA ASP A 382 5.13 -5.84 14.58
C ASP A 382 6.15 -5.25 13.56
N ARG A 383 7.33 -4.85 14.04
CA ARG A 383 8.43 -4.32 13.25
C ARG A 383 8.96 -5.34 12.26
N ASP A 384 9.18 -6.59 12.68
CA ASP A 384 9.70 -7.63 11.78
C ASP A 384 8.70 -7.95 10.66
N LEU A 385 7.41 -8.02 11.01
CA LEU A 385 6.33 -8.26 10.05
C LEU A 385 6.21 -7.11 9.05
N SER A 386 6.21 -5.86 9.53
CA SER A 386 6.16 -4.68 8.66
C SER A 386 7.42 -4.53 7.81
N GLN A 387 8.59 -4.91 8.33
CA GLN A 387 9.84 -4.96 7.58
C GLN A 387 9.76 -5.98 6.44
N LEU A 388 9.30 -7.21 6.73
CA LEU A 388 9.19 -8.28 5.75
C LEU A 388 8.25 -7.88 4.60
N VAL A 389 7.09 -7.30 4.94
CA VAL A 389 6.12 -6.80 3.95
C VAL A 389 6.71 -5.66 3.11
N LEU A 390 7.42 -4.72 3.75
CA LEU A 390 8.11 -3.63 3.06
C LEU A 390 9.18 -4.15 2.08
N GLN A 391 9.96 -5.17 2.49
CA GLN A 391 10.96 -5.81 1.65
C GLN A 391 10.32 -6.50 0.43
N GLN A 392 9.22 -7.23 0.64
CA GLN A 392 8.48 -7.85 -0.45
C GLN A 392 7.96 -6.81 -1.45
N TRP A 393 7.30 -5.76 -0.96
CA TRP A 393 6.73 -4.73 -1.83
C TRP A 393 7.82 -3.95 -2.59
N THR A 394 8.99 -3.77 -1.97
CA THR A 394 10.16 -3.16 -2.62
C THR A 394 10.73 -4.07 -3.70
N SER A 395 10.96 -5.36 -3.41
CA SER A 395 11.44 -6.36 -4.39
C SER A 395 10.52 -6.44 -5.62
N ARG A 396 9.21 -6.32 -5.43
CA ARG A 396 8.24 -6.39 -6.53
C ARG A 396 8.02 -5.08 -7.28
N GLY A 397 8.66 -3.99 -6.85
CA GLY A 397 8.46 -2.67 -7.44
C GLY A 397 7.04 -2.13 -7.25
N TYR A 398 6.33 -2.57 -6.19
CA TYR A 398 4.99 -2.06 -5.88
C TYR A 398 5.01 -0.65 -5.27
N LEU A 399 6.17 -0.24 -4.76
CA LEU A 399 6.38 1.08 -4.17
C LEU A 399 7.15 1.95 -5.15
N GLY A 400 6.58 3.09 -5.51
CA GLY A 400 7.20 3.98 -6.50
C GLY A 400 8.37 4.78 -5.94
N ASP A 401 8.42 5.01 -4.63
CA ASP A 401 9.51 5.69 -3.91
C ASP A 401 9.86 4.88 -2.65
N HIS A 402 10.39 3.69 -2.88
CA HIS A 402 10.65 2.71 -1.83
C HIS A 402 11.68 3.20 -0.81
N GLU A 403 12.68 3.99 -1.21
CA GLU A 403 13.70 4.54 -0.31
C GLU A 403 13.08 5.53 0.67
N ALA A 404 12.26 6.47 0.20
CA ALA A 404 11.61 7.43 1.07
C ALA A 404 10.61 6.73 2.01
N VAL A 405 9.83 5.77 1.51
CA VAL A 405 8.89 4.98 2.34
C VAL A 405 9.65 4.19 3.41
N ALA A 406 10.77 3.56 3.06
CA ALA A 406 11.60 2.83 4.01
C ALA A 406 12.23 3.74 5.07
N ALA A 407 12.76 4.90 4.67
CA ALA A 407 13.34 5.88 5.58
C ALA A 407 12.28 6.44 6.56
N PHE A 408 11.06 6.71 6.08
CA PHE A 408 9.95 7.12 6.93
C PHE A 408 9.53 6.03 7.90
N TRP A 409 9.35 4.79 7.40
CA TRP A 409 8.98 3.65 8.23
C TRP A 409 10.03 3.40 9.31
N ASP A 410 11.32 3.43 8.98
CA ASP A 410 12.40 3.17 9.94
C ASP A 410 12.46 4.25 11.03
N ARG A 411 12.28 5.53 10.65
CA ARG A 411 12.24 6.64 11.60
C ARG A 411 11.07 6.51 12.60
N GLU A 412 9.87 6.21 12.12
CA GLU A 412 8.69 6.14 13.00
C GLU A 412 8.64 4.82 13.79
N SER A 413 9.04 3.70 13.19
CA SER A 413 9.08 2.39 13.87
C SER A 413 10.18 2.32 14.94
N SER A 414 11.31 3.01 14.75
CA SER A 414 12.39 3.10 15.75
C SER A 414 11.98 3.88 17.00
N ARG A 415 11.01 4.81 16.89
CA ARG A 415 10.45 5.51 18.04
C ARG A 415 9.51 4.61 18.84
N HIS A 416 8.63 3.90 18.14
CA HIS A 416 7.64 3.02 18.76
C HIS A 416 7.38 1.79 17.87
N ALA A 417 8.03 0.67 18.18
CA ALA A 417 7.95 -0.56 17.41
C ALA A 417 6.50 -1.12 17.29
N SER A 418 5.68 -0.87 18.30
CA SER A 418 4.25 -1.22 18.34
C SER A 418 3.36 -0.40 17.39
N SER A 419 3.88 0.69 16.81
CA SER A 419 3.22 1.52 15.79
C SER A 419 3.73 1.24 14.37
N SER A 420 4.61 0.25 14.19
CA SER A 420 5.31 -0.03 12.93
C SER A 420 4.38 -0.36 11.75
N LEU A 421 3.29 -1.10 11.96
CA LEU A 421 2.28 -1.36 10.92
C LEU A 421 1.58 -0.07 10.48
N ALA A 422 1.24 0.80 11.44
CA ALA A 422 0.65 2.10 11.14
C ALA A 422 1.64 3.03 10.44
N ALA A 423 2.92 3.01 10.84
CA ALA A 423 3.99 3.74 10.17
C ALA A 423 4.17 3.30 8.71
N LEU A 424 4.09 2.00 8.43
CA LEU A 424 4.15 1.47 7.06
C LEU A 424 2.99 2.01 6.21
N VAL A 425 1.76 1.91 6.73
CA VAL A 425 0.56 2.43 6.03
C VAL A 425 0.62 3.95 5.84
N ALA A 426 1.12 4.68 6.84
CA ALA A 426 1.31 6.11 6.78
C ALA A 426 2.35 6.51 5.73
N GLY A 427 3.50 5.82 5.67
CA GLY A 427 4.55 6.06 4.69
C GLY A 427 4.03 5.94 3.25
N ILE A 428 3.31 4.85 2.95
CA ILE A 428 2.68 4.63 1.64
C ILE A 428 1.66 5.73 1.31
N CYS A 429 0.89 6.18 2.30
CA CYS A 429 -0.15 7.18 2.06
C CYS A 429 0.35 8.63 1.99
N GLU A 430 1.43 8.97 2.71
CA GLU A 430 2.01 10.31 2.79
C GLU A 430 2.98 10.58 1.63
N ILE A 431 3.90 9.64 1.35
CA ILE A 431 5.00 9.86 0.41
C ILE A 431 4.54 9.67 -1.04
N GLU A 432 3.67 8.71 -1.29
CA GLU A 432 3.13 8.47 -2.63
C GLU A 432 1.93 9.40 -2.97
N HIS A 433 1.60 10.36 -2.10
CA HIS A 433 0.42 11.23 -2.25
C HIS A 433 0.46 12.16 -3.47
N ASP A 434 1.67 12.58 -3.87
CA ASP A 434 1.92 13.54 -4.95
C ASP A 434 1.94 12.90 -6.35
N LYS A 435 1.81 11.57 -6.44
CA LYS A 435 1.83 10.84 -7.71
C LYS A 435 0.43 10.73 -8.37
N PRO A 436 0.37 10.58 -9.72
CA PRO A 436 -0.88 10.59 -10.49
C PRO A 436 -1.90 9.52 -10.08
N ASN A 437 -3.18 9.76 -10.39
CA ASN A 437 -4.34 9.04 -9.85
C ASN A 437 -4.37 7.51 -10.06
N HIS A 438 -3.58 6.93 -10.96
CA HIS A 438 -3.53 5.48 -11.19
C HIS A 438 -2.79 4.75 -10.03
N LEU A 439 -1.70 5.33 -9.52
CA LEU A 439 -0.93 4.80 -8.37
C LEU A 439 -1.74 4.82 -7.05
N ARG A 440 -2.70 5.76 -6.92
CA ARG A 440 -3.57 5.85 -5.73
C ARG A 440 -4.49 4.65 -5.51
N ARG A 441 -4.70 3.79 -6.52
CA ARG A 441 -5.48 2.55 -6.40
C ARG A 441 -4.64 1.43 -5.79
N GLU A 442 -3.32 1.47 -5.95
CA GLU A 442 -2.40 0.46 -5.46
C GLU A 442 -2.29 0.48 -3.94
N HIS A 443 -2.39 1.66 -3.30
CA HIS A 443 -2.31 1.76 -1.83
C HIS A 443 -3.43 0.97 -1.13
N ILE A 444 -4.67 1.01 -1.66
CA ILE A 444 -5.77 0.24 -1.07
C ILE A 444 -5.50 -1.26 -1.23
N TRP A 445 -4.93 -1.67 -2.36
CA TRP A 445 -4.59 -3.06 -2.60
C TRP A 445 -3.46 -3.54 -1.67
N LEU A 446 -2.39 -2.74 -1.49
CA LEU A 446 -1.30 -3.04 -0.54
C LEU A 446 -1.82 -3.17 0.89
N ILE A 447 -2.68 -2.24 1.32
CA ILE A 447 -3.29 -2.32 2.65
C ILE A 447 -4.20 -3.56 2.76
N LYS A 448 -4.96 -3.92 1.72
CA LYS A 448 -5.75 -5.17 1.69
C LYS A 448 -4.86 -6.39 1.80
N ASN A 449 -3.72 -6.39 1.12
CA ASN A 449 -2.73 -7.47 1.16
C ASN A 449 -2.16 -7.64 2.57
N LEU A 450 -1.81 -6.54 3.25
CA LEU A 450 -1.40 -6.54 4.66
C LEU A 450 -2.51 -7.03 5.60
N MET A 451 -3.75 -6.58 5.41
CA MET A 451 -4.88 -7.05 6.23
C MET A 451 -5.17 -8.55 6.01
N LYS A 452 -4.98 -9.06 4.78
CA LYS A 452 -5.09 -10.49 4.47
C LYS A 452 -4.03 -11.29 5.23
N LEU A 453 -2.78 -10.80 5.27
CA LEU A 453 -1.71 -11.40 6.09
C LEU A 453 -2.08 -11.44 7.56
N LEU A 454 -2.50 -10.31 8.14
CA LEU A 454 -2.93 -10.24 9.55
C LEU A 454 -4.12 -11.17 9.84
N SER A 455 -5.03 -11.34 8.88
CA SER A 455 -6.16 -12.26 9.03
C SER A 455 -5.73 -13.73 9.10
N ARG A 456 -4.64 -14.12 8.41
CA ARG A 456 -4.09 -15.49 8.46
C ARG A 456 -3.53 -15.84 9.84
N PHE A 457 -2.99 -14.87 10.55
CA PHE A 457 -2.55 -15.03 11.94
C PHE A 457 -3.67 -14.86 12.98
N GLY A 458 -4.91 -14.59 12.57
CA GLY A 458 -5.98 -14.22 13.51
C GLY A 458 -5.79 -12.85 14.20
N ARG A 459 -4.90 -12.00 13.68
CA ARG A 459 -4.47 -10.71 14.28
C ARG A 459 -5.14 -9.50 13.61
N GLN A 460 -6.42 -9.63 13.23
CA GLN A 460 -7.15 -8.62 12.43
C GLN A 460 -7.24 -7.24 13.10
N ASP A 461 -7.37 -7.20 14.43
CA ASP A 461 -7.45 -5.97 15.21
C ASP A 461 -6.11 -5.25 15.40
N GLN A 462 -5.00 -5.90 15.09
CA GLN A 462 -3.68 -5.38 15.42
C GLN A 462 -3.32 -4.15 14.60
N LEU A 463 -3.72 -4.09 13.33
CA LEU A 463 -3.55 -2.88 12.54
C LEU A 463 -4.28 -1.70 13.19
N ILE A 464 -5.49 -1.92 13.72
CA ILE A 464 -6.25 -0.88 14.41
C ILE A 464 -5.56 -0.45 15.70
N ALA A 465 -5.03 -1.41 16.48
CA ALA A 465 -4.25 -1.12 17.69
C ALA A 465 -2.97 -0.33 17.37
N SER A 466 -2.26 -0.70 16.29
CA SER A 466 -1.08 0.02 15.82
C SER A 466 -1.43 1.45 15.38
N MET A 467 -2.56 1.63 14.67
CA MET A 467 -3.05 2.95 14.25
C MET A 467 -3.48 3.82 15.44
N GLN A 468 -4.00 3.23 16.51
CA GLN A 468 -4.29 3.94 17.75
C GLN A 468 -3.00 4.43 18.42
N ARG A 469 -2.00 3.55 18.59
CA ARG A 469 -0.70 3.94 19.16
C ARG A 469 -0.03 5.04 18.34
N PHE A 470 -0.09 4.93 17.02
CA PHE A 470 0.43 5.97 16.12
C PHE A 470 -0.24 7.35 16.31
N ALA A 471 -1.55 7.38 16.59
CA ALA A 471 -2.26 8.62 16.91
C ALA A 471 -1.89 9.20 18.28
N GLU A 472 -1.62 8.33 19.25
CA GLU A 472 -1.22 8.71 20.61
C GLU A 472 0.19 9.34 20.60
N THR A 473 1.13 8.74 19.87
CA THR A 473 2.55 9.09 19.88
C THR A 473 2.91 10.29 19.00
N ARG A 474 2.21 10.50 17.88
CA ARG A 474 2.54 11.58 16.94
C ARG A 474 1.88 12.91 17.36
N ASP A 475 2.56 14.02 17.12
CA ASP A 475 2.02 15.37 17.37
C ASP A 475 1.07 15.85 16.26
N SER A 476 1.33 15.37 15.04
CA SER A 476 0.63 15.75 13.81
C SER A 476 0.10 14.50 13.12
N ILE A 477 -1.22 14.34 13.07
CA ILE A 477 -1.87 13.10 12.60
C ILE A 477 -2.48 13.32 11.19
N PRO A 478 -2.03 12.56 10.19
CA PRO A 478 -2.63 12.57 8.86
C PRO A 478 -3.96 11.79 8.84
N VAL A 479 -5.00 12.33 8.19
CA VAL A 479 -6.31 11.65 8.06
C VAL A 479 -6.30 10.57 6.97
N MET A 480 -5.45 10.72 5.96
CA MET A 480 -5.44 9.86 4.77
C MET A 480 -5.16 8.38 5.09
N PRO A 481 -4.15 8.00 5.91
CA PRO A 481 -3.88 6.60 6.24
C PRO A 481 -5.10 5.90 6.85
N PHE A 482 -5.77 6.54 7.81
CA PHE A 482 -6.96 6.00 8.49
C PHE A 482 -8.12 5.76 7.51
N MET A 483 -8.37 6.72 6.61
CA MET A 483 -9.40 6.57 5.58
C MET A 483 -9.08 5.40 4.63
N ARG A 484 -7.81 5.21 4.26
CA ARG A 484 -7.39 4.14 3.34
C ARG A 484 -7.50 2.77 3.99
N VAL A 485 -7.16 2.64 5.28
CA VAL A 485 -7.41 1.39 6.04
C VAL A 485 -8.89 1.08 6.12
N ALA A 486 -9.74 2.05 6.45
CA ALA A 486 -11.18 1.84 6.45
C ALA A 486 -11.69 1.40 5.07
N SER A 487 -11.21 2.06 4.01
CA SER A 487 -11.55 1.70 2.62
C SER A 487 -11.07 0.31 2.23
N ALA A 488 -9.91 -0.12 2.75
CA ALA A 488 -9.36 -1.45 2.49
C ALA A 488 -10.14 -2.55 3.23
N SER A 489 -10.55 -2.31 4.48
CA SER A 489 -11.24 -3.30 5.33
C SER A 489 -12.62 -3.69 4.83
N HIS A 490 -13.31 -2.80 4.09
CA HIS A 490 -14.71 -2.98 3.66
C HIS A 490 -15.68 -3.25 4.83
N ASP A 491 -15.30 -2.92 6.06
CA ASP A 491 -16.08 -3.09 7.28
C ASP A 491 -16.40 -1.74 7.94
N TYR A 492 -17.69 -1.51 8.22
CA TYR A 492 -18.17 -0.29 8.84
C TYR A 492 -17.76 -0.16 10.31
N LYS A 493 -17.59 -1.27 11.04
CA LYS A 493 -17.17 -1.23 12.45
C LYS A 493 -15.74 -0.73 12.57
N THR A 494 -14.85 -1.27 11.74
CA THR A 494 -13.47 -0.79 11.58
C THR A 494 -13.43 0.68 11.18
N ALA A 495 -14.24 1.11 10.20
CA ALA A 495 -14.31 2.51 9.77
C ALA A 495 -14.75 3.45 10.91
N LEU A 496 -15.77 3.07 11.68
CA LEU A 496 -16.24 3.84 12.84
C LEU A 496 -15.19 3.91 13.96
N ARG A 497 -14.46 2.82 14.22
CA ARG A 497 -13.39 2.77 15.22
C ARG A 497 -12.21 3.66 14.86
N LEU A 498 -11.77 3.63 13.59
CA LEU A 498 -10.73 4.53 13.10
C LEU A 498 -11.17 6.00 13.16
N ARG A 499 -12.44 6.27 12.86
CA ARG A 499 -13.02 7.62 13.04
C ARG A 499 -13.00 8.03 14.51
N SER A 500 -13.38 7.17 15.45
CA SER A 500 -13.36 7.52 16.88
C SER A 500 -11.95 7.84 17.37
N ILE A 501 -10.93 7.11 16.89
CA ILE A 501 -9.52 7.39 17.20
C ILE A 501 -9.10 8.78 16.70
N LEU A 502 -9.54 9.17 15.50
CA LEU A 502 -9.26 10.52 14.97
C LEU A 502 -9.99 11.61 15.75
N LEU A 503 -11.24 11.37 16.14
CA LEU A 503 -12.04 12.34 16.90
C LEU A 503 -11.50 12.57 18.31
N SER A 504 -10.97 11.53 18.98
CA SER A 504 -10.33 11.71 20.29
C SER A 504 -9.06 12.55 20.22
N HIS A 505 -8.45 12.65 19.04
CA HIS A 505 -7.22 13.41 18.80
C HIS A 505 -7.43 14.61 17.86
N GLU A 506 -8.64 15.21 17.83
CA GLU A 506 -8.99 16.26 16.86
C GLU A 506 -8.01 17.45 16.82
N LYS A 507 -7.43 17.81 17.97
CA LYS A 507 -6.46 18.92 18.08
C LYS A 507 -5.13 18.65 17.37
N LYS A 508 -4.76 17.38 17.19
CA LYS A 508 -3.51 16.95 16.55
C LYS A 508 -3.64 16.73 15.05
N LEU A 509 -4.85 16.88 14.47
CA LEU A 509 -5.08 16.56 13.07
C LEU A 509 -4.47 17.62 12.14
N GLU A 510 -3.70 17.18 11.14
CA GLU A 510 -3.16 18.04 10.08
C GLU A 510 -4.25 18.70 9.24
N SER A 511 -5.38 18.02 9.12
CA SER A 511 -6.52 18.47 8.35
C SER A 511 -7.81 17.99 8.98
N GLN A 512 -8.88 18.77 8.83
CA GLN A 512 -10.21 18.35 9.27
C GLN A 512 -10.60 17.05 8.58
N ILE A 513 -11.18 16.10 9.33
CA ILE A 513 -11.63 14.81 8.81
C ILE A 513 -12.49 14.99 7.55
N GLU A 514 -13.42 15.93 7.59
CA GLU A 514 -14.34 16.27 6.50
C GLU A 514 -13.67 16.74 5.20
N SER A 515 -12.42 17.19 5.28
CA SER A 515 -11.66 17.64 4.11
C SER A 515 -11.00 16.51 3.32
N ARG A 516 -10.72 15.37 3.97
CA ARG A 516 -10.04 14.22 3.37
C ARG A 516 -10.96 13.01 3.25
N TRP A 517 -11.83 12.78 4.24
CA TRP A 517 -12.73 11.62 4.32
C TRP A 517 -14.19 12.01 4.05
N HIS A 518 -14.51 12.25 2.77
CA HIS A 518 -15.85 12.66 2.35
C HIS A 518 -16.90 11.55 2.42
N TRP A 519 -18.17 11.94 2.45
CA TRP A 519 -19.34 11.03 2.46
C TRP A 519 -19.34 9.97 1.35
N THR A 520 -18.70 10.25 0.21
CA THR A 520 -18.61 9.29 -0.91
C THR A 520 -17.88 8.01 -0.52
N ALA A 521 -16.90 8.09 0.38
CA ALA A 521 -16.18 6.93 0.89
C ALA A 521 -17.03 6.10 1.86
N TRP A 522 -18.08 6.68 2.44
CA TRP A 522 -18.97 6.01 3.38
C TRP A 522 -20.14 5.27 2.72
N VAL A 523 -20.44 5.56 1.46
CA VAL A 523 -21.57 4.97 0.72
C VAL A 523 -21.65 3.44 0.82
N PRO A 524 -20.54 2.68 0.66
CA PRO A 524 -20.58 1.22 0.78
C PRO A 524 -21.03 0.71 2.15
N TYR A 525 -20.80 1.48 3.21
CA TYR A 525 -21.07 1.07 4.60
C TYR A 525 -22.50 1.36 5.04
N ILE A 526 -23.16 2.37 4.46
CA ILE A 526 -24.44 2.91 4.97
C ILE A 526 -25.53 1.84 5.08
N LYS A 527 -25.66 0.96 4.09
CA LYS A 527 -26.66 -0.11 4.11
C LYS A 527 -26.46 -1.05 5.30
N SER A 528 -25.22 -1.46 5.56
CA SER A 528 -24.87 -2.33 6.69
C SER A 528 -25.04 -1.60 8.03
N MET A 529 -24.65 -0.32 8.10
CA MET A 529 -24.87 0.51 9.30
C MET A 529 -26.35 0.67 9.65
N ILE A 530 -27.24 0.84 8.66
CA ILE A 530 -28.69 0.94 8.89
C ILE A 530 -29.25 -0.39 9.41
N ARG A 531 -28.73 -1.51 8.93
CA ARG A 531 -29.15 -2.86 9.34
C ARG A 531 -28.55 -3.32 10.66
N ASP A 532 -27.64 -2.56 11.26
CA ASP A 532 -27.11 -2.86 12.59
C ASP A 532 -27.85 -2.01 13.64
N GLU A 533 -28.27 -2.66 14.72
CA GLU A 533 -28.97 -2.03 15.85
C GLU A 533 -28.00 -1.25 16.74
N SER A 534 -26.75 -1.69 16.83
CA SER A 534 -25.73 -1.03 17.66
C SER A 534 -25.34 0.35 17.13
N VAL A 535 -25.60 0.63 15.85
CA VAL A 535 -25.23 1.88 15.19
C VAL A 535 -26.31 2.95 15.40
N LYS A 536 -25.97 4.01 16.13
CA LYS A 536 -26.86 5.15 16.40
C LYS A 536 -27.15 5.94 15.12
N SER A 537 -28.37 6.45 14.98
CA SER A 537 -28.75 7.28 13.81
C SER A 537 -27.84 8.49 13.62
N ARG A 538 -27.27 9.04 14.70
CA ARG A 538 -26.30 10.16 14.63
C ARG A 538 -25.09 9.83 13.76
N ASP A 539 -24.54 8.61 13.88
CA ASP A 539 -23.36 8.20 13.14
C ASP A 539 -23.66 7.95 11.65
N ILE A 540 -24.84 7.41 11.34
CA ILE A 540 -25.32 7.23 9.97
C ILE A 540 -25.43 8.59 9.28
N TRP A 541 -26.12 9.54 9.93
CA TRP A 541 -26.29 10.88 9.37
C TRP A 541 -25.00 11.68 9.29
N TRP A 542 -24.07 11.48 10.23
CA TRP A 542 -22.73 12.07 10.09
C TRP A 542 -21.99 11.51 8.87
N ALA A 543 -21.98 10.19 8.68
CA ALA A 543 -21.31 9.55 7.54
C ALA A 543 -21.88 10.03 6.20
N VAL A 544 -23.20 10.26 6.17
CA VAL A 544 -23.88 10.89 5.04
C VAL A 544 -23.43 12.34 4.90
N HIS A 545 -23.43 13.19 5.92
CA HIS A 545 -23.15 14.62 5.75
C HIS A 545 -21.66 15.02 5.79
N CYS A 546 -20.75 14.08 6.02
CA CYS A 546 -19.32 14.37 6.15
C CYS A 546 -18.74 15.02 4.88
N GLY A 547 -18.18 16.23 5.01
CA GLY A 547 -17.47 16.92 3.92
C GLY A 547 -18.33 17.64 2.89
N ASP A 548 -19.65 17.78 3.10
CA ASP A 548 -20.58 18.41 2.15
C ASP A 548 -20.21 19.87 1.81
N GLY A 549 -19.63 20.62 2.76
CA GLY A 549 -19.33 22.05 2.62
C GLY A 549 -18.20 22.41 1.63
N LYS A 550 -17.23 21.50 1.42
CA LYS A 550 -16.00 21.79 0.64
C LYS A 550 -16.08 21.38 -0.83
N MET A 551 -17.11 20.63 -1.24
CA MET A 551 -17.31 20.13 -2.61
C MET A 551 -17.74 21.20 -3.64
N LYS A 552 -17.96 22.45 -3.22
CA LYS A 552 -18.45 23.54 -4.07
C LYS A 552 -17.49 23.99 -5.19
N ARG A 553 -16.24 23.49 -5.23
CA ARG A 553 -15.17 24.02 -6.11
C ARG A 553 -15.14 23.48 -7.56
N TYR A 554 -15.90 22.44 -7.91
CA TYR A 554 -15.86 21.85 -9.27
C TYR A 554 -17.26 21.57 -9.83
N ALA A 555 -17.68 22.33 -10.85
CA ALA A 555 -19.05 22.31 -11.38
C ALA A 555 -19.45 20.96 -12.03
N ALA A 556 -18.60 20.37 -12.87
CA ALA A 556 -18.90 19.09 -13.54
C ALA A 556 -19.02 17.94 -12.52
N LYS A 557 -18.08 17.85 -11.57
CA LYS A 557 -18.11 16.85 -10.50
C LYS A 557 -19.31 17.01 -9.57
N ARG A 558 -19.79 18.25 -9.38
CA ARG A 558 -20.97 18.56 -8.56
C ARG A 558 -22.25 17.93 -9.10
N HIS A 559 -22.43 17.89 -10.42
CA HIS A 559 -23.61 17.28 -11.02
C HIS A 559 -23.62 15.75 -10.78
N GLU A 560 -22.53 15.07 -11.09
CA GLU A 560 -22.38 13.62 -10.85
C GLU A 560 -22.58 13.27 -9.37
N LEU A 561 -21.96 14.03 -8.46
CA LEU A 561 -22.09 13.82 -7.02
C LEU A 561 -23.53 14.10 -6.53
N SER A 562 -24.22 15.07 -7.12
CA SER A 562 -25.63 15.32 -6.84
C SER A 562 -26.49 14.12 -7.25
N ILE A 563 -26.27 13.53 -8.43
CA ILE A 563 -26.97 12.31 -8.87
C ILE A 563 -26.73 11.17 -7.86
N ARG A 564 -25.48 10.90 -7.50
CA ARG A 564 -25.13 9.86 -6.51
C ARG A 564 -25.78 10.12 -5.15
N ARG A 565 -25.85 11.38 -4.73
CA ARG A 565 -26.47 11.79 -3.46
C ARG A 565 -27.98 11.54 -3.45
N LYS A 566 -28.67 11.89 -4.55
CA LYS A 566 -30.11 11.64 -4.72
C LYS A 566 -30.41 10.14 -4.64
N ALA A 567 -29.65 9.34 -5.41
CA ALA A 567 -29.78 7.88 -5.39
C ALA A 567 -29.52 7.28 -3.99
N LEU A 568 -28.53 7.79 -3.25
CA LEU A 568 -28.26 7.36 -1.89
C LEU A 568 -29.47 7.61 -0.96
N MET A 569 -30.08 8.79 -1.02
CA MET A 569 -31.20 9.15 -0.15
C MET A 569 -32.46 8.32 -0.46
N GLU A 570 -32.73 8.02 -1.73
CA GLU A 570 -33.77 7.08 -2.12
C GLU A 570 -33.48 5.66 -1.59
N ASN A 571 -32.27 5.17 -1.77
CA ASN A 571 -31.85 3.87 -1.28
C ASN A 571 -31.95 3.77 0.25
N MET A 572 -31.52 4.80 0.98
CA MET A 572 -31.64 4.87 2.44
C MET A 572 -33.10 4.80 2.89
N THR A 573 -34.02 5.44 2.18
CA THR A 573 -35.47 5.37 2.46
C THR A 573 -35.95 3.92 2.43
N VAL A 574 -35.55 3.16 1.42
CA VAL A 574 -35.89 1.74 1.29
C VAL A 574 -35.17 0.90 2.37
N TRP A 575 -33.90 1.17 2.64
CA TRP A 575 -33.11 0.43 3.63
C TRP A 575 -33.68 0.60 5.04
N PHE A 576 -34.03 1.83 5.46
CA PHE A 576 -34.68 2.07 6.74
C PHE A 576 -36.03 1.35 6.84
N ALA A 577 -36.86 1.39 5.80
CA ALA A 577 -38.15 0.69 5.79
C ALA A 577 -38.01 -0.84 5.88
N SER A 578 -36.89 -1.39 5.40
CA SER A 578 -36.59 -2.82 5.47
C SER A 578 -35.92 -3.26 6.78
N ALA A 579 -35.43 -2.34 7.61
CA ALA A 579 -34.74 -2.66 8.85
C ALA A 579 -35.74 -3.14 9.92
N THR A 580 -35.59 -4.38 10.38
CA THR A 580 -36.47 -5.01 11.38
C THR A 580 -36.01 -4.75 12.82
N ASN A 581 -34.73 -4.50 13.01
CA ASN A 581 -34.05 -4.33 14.29
C ASN A 581 -33.96 -2.87 14.78
N ARG A 582 -34.81 -1.99 14.24
CA ARG A 582 -34.90 -0.59 14.67
C ARG A 582 -36.28 -0.29 15.21
N SER A 583 -36.33 0.56 16.24
CA SER A 583 -37.61 1.05 16.78
C SER A 583 -38.39 1.81 15.70
N GLU A 584 -39.71 1.62 15.69
CA GLU A 584 -40.59 2.24 14.69
C GLU A 584 -40.54 3.77 14.74
N ARG A 585 -40.30 4.34 15.92
CA ARG A 585 -40.05 5.79 16.08
C ARG A 585 -38.77 6.22 15.36
N SER A 586 -37.66 5.50 15.52
CA SER A 586 -36.40 5.85 14.84
C SER A 586 -36.53 5.67 13.33
N THR A 587 -37.09 4.54 12.88
CA THR A 587 -37.31 4.24 11.47
C THR A 587 -38.14 5.32 10.79
N PHE A 588 -39.25 5.72 11.41
CA PHE A 588 -40.08 6.80 10.88
C PHE A 588 -39.33 8.14 10.84
N ARG A 589 -38.61 8.51 11.91
CA ARG A 589 -37.84 9.76 11.97
C ARG A 589 -36.76 9.83 10.88
N ASP A 590 -35.98 8.77 10.71
CA ASP A 590 -34.88 8.72 9.75
C ASP A 590 -35.42 8.67 8.30
N MET A 591 -36.53 7.96 8.07
CA MET A 591 -37.23 7.98 6.78
C MET A 591 -37.77 9.38 6.44
N SER A 592 -38.43 10.05 7.38
CA SER A 592 -38.93 11.42 7.18
C SER A 592 -37.80 12.40 6.87
N ARG A 593 -36.61 12.24 7.48
CA ARG A 593 -35.43 13.04 7.14
C ARG A 593 -34.97 12.84 5.70
N CYS A 594 -34.92 11.59 5.21
CA CYS A 594 -34.56 11.30 3.82
C CYS A 594 -35.54 11.98 2.84
N ILE A 595 -36.84 11.92 3.15
CA ILE A 595 -37.89 12.49 2.30
C ILE A 595 -37.85 14.02 2.31
N SER A 596 -37.71 14.63 3.49
CA SER A 596 -37.54 16.08 3.59
C SER A 596 -36.31 16.55 2.81
N TRP A 597 -35.21 15.77 2.82
CA TRP A 597 -34.03 16.07 2.02
C TRP A 597 -34.33 15.99 0.51
N LEU A 598 -35.00 14.93 0.04
CA LEU A 598 -35.37 14.75 -1.36
C LEU A 598 -36.32 15.88 -1.85
N ARG A 599 -37.29 16.25 -1.02
CA ARG A 599 -38.23 17.36 -1.26
C ARG A 599 -37.49 18.70 -1.38
N ASN A 600 -36.61 19.01 -0.44
CA ASN A 600 -35.82 20.25 -0.47
C ASN A 600 -34.91 20.34 -1.72
N ASN A 601 -34.53 19.19 -2.29
CA ASN A 601 -33.74 19.12 -3.52
C ASN A 601 -34.59 18.93 -4.80
N LYS A 602 -35.92 19.09 -4.71
CA LYS A 602 -36.88 18.97 -5.82
C LYS A 602 -36.79 17.63 -6.57
N VAL A 603 -36.54 16.54 -5.85
CA VAL A 603 -36.47 15.19 -6.44
C VAL A 603 -37.82 14.50 -6.32
N PRO A 604 -38.44 14.03 -7.41
CA PRO A 604 -39.67 13.26 -7.34
C PRO A 604 -39.44 11.94 -6.62
N LEU A 605 -40.37 11.53 -5.76
CA LEU A 605 -40.26 10.27 -5.03
C LEU A 605 -40.56 9.09 -5.98
N SER A 606 -39.60 8.17 -6.12
CA SER A 606 -39.81 6.95 -6.88
C SER A 606 -40.89 6.04 -6.27
N ASN A 607 -41.50 5.18 -7.10
CA ASN A 607 -42.51 4.21 -6.67
C ASN A 607 -42.00 3.27 -5.58
N ARG A 608 -40.70 2.93 -5.59
CA ARG A 608 -40.05 2.12 -4.55
C ARG A 608 -40.07 2.82 -3.20
N SER A 609 -39.66 4.09 -3.16
CA SER A 609 -39.72 4.92 -1.96
C SER A 609 -41.15 5.07 -1.46
N MET A 610 -42.11 5.34 -2.34
CA MET A 610 -43.53 5.49 -1.96
C MET A 610 -44.11 4.21 -1.32
N THR A 611 -43.77 3.04 -1.88
CA THR A 611 -44.22 1.75 -1.34
C THR A 611 -43.60 1.48 0.03
N ALA A 612 -42.31 1.77 0.20
CA ALA A 612 -41.60 1.65 1.47
C ALA A 612 -42.22 2.56 2.55
N ILE A 613 -42.54 3.80 2.19
CA ILE A 613 -43.18 4.79 3.07
C ILE A 613 -44.57 4.32 3.51
N ALA A 614 -45.40 3.91 2.56
CA ALA A 614 -46.74 3.41 2.87
C ALA A 614 -46.68 2.18 3.79
N LYS A 615 -45.74 1.26 3.54
CA LYS A 615 -45.55 0.06 4.38
C LYS A 615 -45.20 0.41 5.83
N VAL A 616 -44.32 1.37 6.07
CA VAL A 616 -43.92 1.79 7.42
C VAL A 616 -45.04 2.56 8.10
N ALA A 617 -45.66 3.52 7.42
CA ALA A 617 -46.71 4.36 7.98
C ALA A 617 -48.00 3.58 8.31
N THR A 618 -48.27 2.48 7.59
CA THR A 618 -49.45 1.63 7.81
C THR A 618 -49.17 0.37 8.63
N ARG A 619 -47.95 0.20 9.18
CA ARG A 619 -47.56 -1.01 9.91
C ARG A 619 -48.42 -1.26 11.14
N GLU A 620 -48.74 -0.21 11.91
CA GLU A 620 -49.62 -0.25 13.08
C GLU A 620 -51.03 -0.70 12.66
N LEU A 621 -51.58 -0.14 11.57
CA LEU A 621 -52.88 -0.55 11.03
C LEU A 621 -52.90 -2.04 10.64
N LYS A 622 -51.81 -2.55 10.05
CA LYS A 622 -51.69 -3.97 9.70
C LYS A 622 -51.63 -4.90 10.91
N ARG A 623 -51.25 -4.41 12.09
CA ARG A 623 -51.28 -5.18 13.35
C ARG A 623 -52.65 -5.19 14.03
N GLY A 624 -53.63 -4.50 13.46
CA GLY A 624 -54.95 -4.33 14.07
C GLY A 624 -55.07 -3.09 14.96
N GLU A 625 -54.02 -2.28 15.08
CA GLU A 625 -54.07 -1.03 15.86
C GLU A 625 -54.75 0.09 15.06
N PHE A 626 -55.14 1.18 15.74
CA PHE A 626 -55.76 2.35 15.09
C PHE A 626 -54.78 3.19 14.26
N GLY A 627 -53.47 3.01 14.48
CA GLY A 627 -52.40 3.79 13.86
C GLY A 627 -52.37 5.26 14.28
N ARG A 628 -51.18 5.86 14.43
CA ARG A 628 -51.07 7.27 14.85
C ARG A 628 -51.58 8.25 13.79
N THR A 629 -52.55 9.09 14.15
CA THR A 629 -53.17 10.10 13.26
C THR A 629 -52.13 11.00 12.58
N GLN A 630 -51.14 11.50 13.32
CA GLN A 630 -50.07 12.33 12.76
C GLN A 630 -49.26 11.62 11.67
N ARG A 631 -49.00 10.32 11.80
CA ARG A 631 -48.23 9.54 10.81
C ARG A 631 -49.04 9.32 9.53
N LEU A 632 -50.34 9.07 9.66
CA LEU A 632 -51.23 8.87 8.51
C LEU A 632 -51.50 10.19 7.77
N LEU A 633 -51.66 11.32 8.49
CA LEU A 633 -51.72 12.65 7.86
C LEU A 633 -50.47 12.95 7.07
N TRP A 634 -49.31 12.69 7.68
CA TRP A 634 -48.03 12.87 7.02
C TRP A 634 -47.92 12.00 5.76
N LEU A 635 -48.37 10.74 5.79
CA LEU A 635 -48.42 9.88 4.60
C LEU A 635 -49.32 10.48 3.50
N LEU A 636 -50.50 10.96 3.86
CA LEU A 636 -51.44 11.60 2.93
C LEU A 636 -50.87 12.89 2.33
N ASP A 637 -50.12 13.67 3.11
CA ASP A 637 -49.37 14.83 2.61
C ASP A 637 -48.29 14.42 1.61
N VAL A 638 -47.52 13.37 1.91
CA VAL A 638 -46.52 12.81 1.00
C VAL A 638 -47.13 12.34 -0.32
N ILE A 639 -48.27 11.66 -0.28
CA ILE A 639 -48.97 11.18 -1.47
C ILE A 639 -49.58 12.34 -2.26
N GLY A 640 -50.22 13.29 -1.57
CA GLY A 640 -50.85 14.45 -2.23
C GLY A 640 -49.85 15.31 -2.99
N GLN A 641 -48.67 15.54 -2.42
CA GLN A 641 -47.63 16.32 -3.07
C GLN A 641 -46.93 15.58 -4.22
N SER A 642 -46.84 14.24 -4.16
CA SER A 642 -46.11 13.45 -5.17
C SER A 642 -46.98 12.96 -6.33
N ARG A 643 -48.26 12.63 -6.07
CA ARG A 643 -49.20 12.04 -7.03
C ARG A 643 -50.49 12.85 -7.22
N GLY A 644 -50.63 13.97 -6.54
CA GLY A 644 -51.77 14.87 -6.65
C GLY A 644 -52.91 14.60 -5.66
N PRO A 645 -53.90 15.51 -5.60
CA PRO A 645 -54.97 15.51 -4.61
C PRO A 645 -55.95 14.33 -4.76
N GLU A 646 -56.18 13.84 -5.98
CA GLU A 646 -57.08 12.71 -6.23
C GLU A 646 -56.57 11.42 -5.60
N GLN A 647 -55.29 11.11 -5.78
CA GLN A 647 -54.67 9.93 -5.19
C GLN A 647 -54.64 10.02 -3.66
N ARG A 648 -54.45 11.24 -3.11
CA ARG A 648 -54.55 11.48 -1.67
C ARG A 648 -55.95 11.15 -1.14
N ALA A 649 -57.01 11.60 -1.82
CA ALA A 649 -58.39 11.32 -1.41
C ALA A 649 -58.71 9.81 -1.47
N LEU A 650 -58.24 9.12 -2.51
CA LEU A 650 -58.38 7.66 -2.63
C LEU A 650 -57.71 6.93 -1.47
N VAL A 651 -56.45 7.25 -1.16
CA VAL A 651 -55.73 6.60 -0.06
C VAL A 651 -56.34 6.95 1.31
N ALA A 652 -56.82 8.18 1.50
CA ALA A 652 -57.51 8.58 2.72
C ALA A 652 -58.75 7.71 2.99
N ARG A 653 -59.58 7.46 1.96
CA ARG A 653 -60.74 6.55 2.06
C ARG A 653 -60.33 5.14 2.45
N VAL A 654 -59.26 4.60 1.87
CA VAL A 654 -58.74 3.26 2.21
C VAL A 654 -58.28 3.20 3.67
N LEU A 655 -57.50 4.18 4.14
CA LEU A 655 -57.04 4.23 5.53
C LEU A 655 -58.19 4.37 6.52
N GLN A 656 -59.22 5.15 6.17
CA GLN A 656 -60.42 5.31 7.01
C GLN A 656 -61.20 3.99 7.14
N ARG A 657 -61.39 3.26 6.04
CA ARG A 657 -62.03 1.93 6.06
C ARG A 657 -61.23 0.93 6.90
N TRP A 658 -59.90 0.93 6.79
CA TRP A 658 -59.04 0.08 7.64
C TRP A 658 -59.16 0.42 9.13
N ARG A 659 -59.19 1.71 9.48
CA ARG A 659 -59.42 2.12 10.87
C ARG A 659 -60.78 1.67 11.41
N GLN A 660 -61.84 1.78 10.61
CA GLN A 660 -63.17 1.29 10.98
C GLN A 660 -63.16 -0.22 11.23
N THR A 661 -62.54 -0.98 10.32
CA THR A 661 -62.41 -2.43 10.44
C THR A 661 -61.65 -2.83 11.71
N ASN A 662 -60.52 -2.18 12.00
CA ASN A 662 -59.75 -2.42 13.22
C ASN A 662 -60.54 -2.02 14.48
N SER A 663 -61.32 -0.93 14.42
CA SER A 663 -62.21 -0.53 15.52
C SER A 663 -63.27 -1.57 15.82
N GLU A 664 -63.85 -2.17 14.79
CA GLU A 664 -64.86 -3.23 14.93
C GLU A 664 -64.25 -4.51 15.51
N LEU A 665 -63.05 -4.89 15.05
CA LEU A 665 -62.30 -6.04 15.58
C LEU A 665 -61.94 -5.84 17.05
N GLU A 666 -61.43 -4.66 17.43
CA GLU A 666 -61.11 -4.35 18.82
C GLU A 666 -62.38 -4.34 19.69
N SER A 667 -63.49 -3.80 19.18
CA SER A 667 -64.79 -3.81 19.87
C SER A 667 -65.35 -5.23 20.05
N LYS A 668 -64.99 -6.20 19.20
CA LYS A 668 -65.34 -7.61 19.39
C LYS A 668 -64.44 -8.25 20.46
N ARG A 669 -63.13 -8.00 20.42
CA ARG A 669 -62.18 -8.48 21.44
C ARG A 669 -62.52 -8.00 22.84
N CYS A 670 -62.90 -6.73 23.00
CA CYS A 670 -63.34 -6.20 24.29
C CYS A 670 -64.61 -6.90 24.79
N ARG A 671 -65.58 -7.17 23.92
CA ARG A 671 -66.82 -7.88 24.29
C ARG A 671 -66.58 -9.34 24.67
N GLU A 672 -65.62 -10.01 24.04
CA GLU A 672 -65.19 -11.37 24.40
C GLU A 672 -64.41 -11.39 25.72
N ALA A 673 -63.60 -10.36 26.00
CA ALA A 673 -62.88 -10.20 27.26
C ALA A 673 -63.78 -9.80 28.44
N GLU A 674 -64.90 -9.11 28.21
CA GLU A 674 -65.93 -8.79 29.21
C GLU A 674 -66.66 -10.04 29.76
N GLY A 675 -66.43 -11.22 29.17
CA GLY A 675 -66.84 -12.51 29.74
C GLY A 675 -65.88 -13.09 30.80
N VAL A 676 -64.79 -12.38 31.14
CA VAL A 676 -63.77 -12.79 32.12
C VAL A 676 -63.73 -11.78 33.29
N PRO A 677 -63.60 -12.19 34.57
CA PRO A 677 -63.99 -11.37 35.73
C PRO A 677 -63.18 -10.09 36.01
N ASP A 678 -62.12 -9.80 35.26
CA ASP A 678 -61.15 -8.73 35.56
C ASP A 678 -61.13 -7.60 34.50
N ALA A 679 -62.28 -7.37 33.85
CA ALA A 679 -62.44 -6.45 32.72
C ALA A 679 -62.23 -4.96 33.07
N GLN A 680 -62.27 -4.60 34.35
CA GLN A 680 -62.18 -3.22 34.81
C GLN A 680 -60.73 -2.70 34.83
N GLN A 681 -59.75 -3.55 35.19
CA GLN A 681 -58.33 -3.20 35.11
C GLN A 681 -57.82 -3.08 33.66
N ILE A 682 -58.39 -3.86 32.74
CA ILE A 682 -58.05 -3.83 31.31
C ILE A 682 -58.51 -2.51 30.65
N ARG A 683 -59.67 -1.97 31.07
CA ARG A 683 -60.18 -0.67 30.58
C ARG A 683 -59.29 0.51 31.00
N GLU A 684 -58.72 0.49 32.20
CA GLU A 684 -57.85 1.57 32.69
C GLU A 684 -56.46 1.54 32.04
N ALA A 685 -55.97 0.37 31.64
CA ALA A 685 -54.66 0.24 30.98
C ALA A 685 -54.64 0.66 29.49
N ILE A 686 -55.78 0.62 28.78
CA ILE A 686 -55.84 0.77 27.30
C ILE A 686 -56.35 2.15 26.85
N GLY A 687 -56.17 3.21 27.66
CA GLY A 687 -56.60 4.59 27.39
C GLY A 687 -56.95 4.93 25.93
N ALA A 688 -58.25 4.81 25.60
CA ALA A 688 -58.76 5.01 24.25
C ALA A 688 -58.77 6.52 23.92
N PRO A 689 -58.02 7.01 22.92
CA PRO A 689 -58.14 8.39 22.51
C PRO A 689 -59.47 8.60 21.78
N GLU A 690 -60.13 9.72 22.09
CA GLU A 690 -61.39 10.14 21.49
C GLU A 690 -61.40 10.08 19.96
N ARG A 691 -62.58 9.71 19.43
CA ARG A 691 -62.92 9.63 18.01
C ARG A 691 -62.80 11.01 17.34
N SER A 692 -61.59 11.43 16.98
CA SER A 692 -61.39 12.60 16.12
C SER A 692 -61.79 12.23 14.68
N LYS A 693 -62.80 12.94 14.18
CA LYS A 693 -63.12 13.00 12.74
C LYS A 693 -61.97 13.69 11.99
N TRP A 694 -61.74 13.23 10.76
CA TRP A 694 -60.72 13.72 9.84
C TRP A 694 -61.13 15.01 9.14
#